data_AF-A0A518DWM4-F1
#
_entry.id   AF-A0A518DWM4-F1
#
_cell.length_a   1.000
_cell.length_b   1.000
_cell.length_c   1.000
_cell.angle_alpha   90.00
_cell.angle_beta   90.00
_cell.angle_gamma   90.00
#
_symmetry.space_group_name_H-M   'P 1'
#
loop_
_entity.id
_entity.type
_entity.pdbx_description
1 polymer ?
#
loop_
_entity_poly.entity_id
_entity_poly.type
_entity_poly.pdbx_seq_one_letter_code
_entity_poly.pdbx_strand_id
1 'polypeptide(L)'
;MQHYPQVLADIVRIQQFSLLARDNPFSGQTELQRDSSGHVWAVASCHSPMAIPLLGDGWHFDLAARTRWQDRHTDRLTLLATMTDSAQEKELGSLTERFRFGPLSERLVWVIHREILRQRCSCIEIPDTVIRDAVWDGRVPKHWRAELRRMFASLSLLHLTRPSKPSGFVAFGDNTAVLTHFKVRNRSEHTDCPEGCVLAGGEPHTHVLVNVGRGFLGCLEDLAANQVGVAIRHYQLDAPSDDHEVRQSKEQLLRRVGKGGTLTSIYLPAVIGNREICASFSSKQRELFQVLFRERTRVTKKKRGQIAEMECFQGQMVAAVAADRRGRPAPTIPCEHLTASDVYVGFNGNGKRKGRGYKLSTWASKAHYQQSLDFLRDVRVLSERLGLIVAAINPATSMWVGISDLIALVHNRPCVAERHHVRFYAPADVVERWGKLFGWSTEISREAMLDNATVAKGILLENQVTQRAAARAIGIDASAFSKMLKGRRKLPNQSLQRLREWVATRDKTSTQPQPARYIDSSRQTATPPDTSMLACALEYRRRGWSVIPQLLNAKQPAVKWKAFQTELPSESQICQWWERWPDAGIILIAGELSGVLVVDVDSQEAKEVLTHRLGEIPLVPTSQSGSQDPHRFHLFFQHPAIPTKAKSTPWHPKLEFRGNAGLVVLPPSLHKSGNSYRWQVGRALSDAPLGPVPATILEALTPAPAKCPVCEPGYIADPEVTVAGSTKDFLAGKWAEGPGWNERLFQAACDLQARNVPLAEASTMLIQGARPWDRAEHDKAARTIDSAYAVRRERSVR
;
A
#
# COMPACT_ATOMS: atom_id res chain seq x y z
N MET A 1 2.76 -5.78 4.24
CA MET A 1 3.93 -6.68 4.04
C MET A 1 4.25 -7.57 5.26
N GLN A 2 3.27 -7.91 6.11
CA GLN A 2 3.47 -8.37 7.49
C GLN A 2 3.63 -9.88 7.72
N HIS A 3 3.66 -10.73 6.69
CA HIS A 3 3.70 -12.20 6.87
C HIS A 3 4.88 -12.92 6.20
N TYR A 4 5.74 -12.21 5.47
CA TYR A 4 6.90 -12.80 4.80
C TYR A 4 8.10 -11.86 4.92
N PRO A 5 9.35 -12.37 4.97
CA PRO A 5 10.56 -11.55 5.07
C PRO A 5 10.88 -10.94 3.70
N GLN A 6 10.00 -10.05 3.25
CA GLN A 6 10.00 -9.48 1.90
C GLN A 6 9.97 -7.97 1.95
N VAL A 7 10.75 -7.34 1.08
CA VAL A 7 10.73 -5.89 0.86
C VAL A 7 10.35 -5.57 -0.58
N LEU A 8 9.79 -4.39 -0.79
CA LEU A 8 9.52 -3.87 -2.13
C LEU A 8 10.72 -3.05 -2.56
N ALA A 9 11.19 -3.22 -3.79
CA ALA A 9 12.25 -2.42 -4.41
C ALA A 9 12.05 -2.43 -5.93
N ASP A 10 12.61 -1.47 -6.66
CA ASP A 10 12.60 -1.56 -8.12
C ASP A 10 13.82 -2.26 -8.71
N ILE A 11 13.68 -2.74 -9.94
CA ILE A 11 14.72 -3.49 -10.64
C ILE A 11 16.03 -2.71 -10.78
N VAL A 12 15.96 -1.40 -10.99
CA VAL A 12 17.15 -0.53 -11.10
C VAL A 12 17.85 -0.44 -9.75
N ARG A 13 17.09 -0.23 -8.65
CA ARG A 13 17.67 -0.20 -7.30
C ARG A 13 18.29 -1.52 -6.89
N ILE A 14 17.68 -2.64 -7.26
CA ILE A 14 18.25 -3.97 -7.01
C ILE A 14 19.59 -4.12 -7.72
N GLN A 15 19.67 -3.72 -9.00
CA GLN A 15 20.92 -3.75 -9.74
C GLN A 15 21.99 -2.86 -9.10
N GLN A 16 21.64 -1.64 -8.70
CA GLN A 16 22.57 -0.72 -8.03
C GLN A 16 23.06 -1.26 -6.67
N PHE A 17 22.17 -1.79 -5.83
CA PHE A 17 22.57 -2.41 -4.56
C PHE A 17 23.47 -3.63 -4.78
N SER A 18 23.19 -4.41 -5.83
CA SER A 18 24.03 -5.55 -6.23
C SER A 18 25.39 -5.12 -6.79
N LEU A 19 25.48 -3.96 -7.45
CA LEU A 19 26.75 -3.38 -7.90
C LEU A 19 27.61 -2.94 -6.71
N LEU A 20 27.00 -2.39 -5.65
CA LEU A 20 27.71 -2.07 -4.41
C LEU A 20 28.29 -3.29 -3.69
N ALA A 21 27.83 -4.50 -4.03
CA ALA A 21 28.39 -5.75 -3.53
C ALA A 21 29.69 -6.17 -4.22
N ARG A 22 29.98 -5.59 -5.39
CA ARG A 22 31.23 -5.83 -6.13
C ARG A 22 32.35 -4.97 -5.52
N ASP A 23 33.57 -5.15 -6.02
CA ASP A 23 34.69 -4.27 -5.69
C ASP A 23 34.37 -2.80 -5.99
N ASN A 24 35.24 -1.89 -5.56
CA ASN A 24 35.05 -0.46 -5.69
C ASN A 24 34.60 -0.07 -7.13
N PRO A 25 33.36 0.43 -7.33
CA PRO A 25 32.85 0.74 -8.66
C PRO A 25 33.62 1.88 -9.36
N PHE A 26 34.46 2.60 -8.61
CA PHE A 26 35.29 3.69 -9.11
C PHE A 26 36.76 3.29 -9.34
N SER A 27 37.16 2.04 -9.07
CA SER A 27 38.55 1.58 -9.30
C SER A 27 38.86 1.25 -10.77
N GLY A 28 37.96 1.61 -11.71
CA GLY A 28 38.10 1.41 -13.16
C GLY A 28 38.05 2.74 -13.92
N GLN A 29 37.36 2.76 -15.08
CA GLN A 29 37.11 3.99 -15.86
C GLN A 29 36.17 4.93 -15.08
N THR A 30 36.74 5.77 -14.21
CA THR A 30 36.03 6.90 -13.61
C THR A 30 36.10 8.08 -14.55
N GLU A 31 34.95 8.60 -14.96
CA GLU A 31 34.86 9.82 -15.75
C GLU A 31 34.61 11.01 -14.83
N LEU A 32 35.29 12.11 -15.08
CA LEU A 32 35.09 13.37 -14.38
C LEU A 32 34.10 14.21 -15.16
N GLN A 33 33.00 14.60 -14.51
CA GLN A 33 31.96 15.43 -15.13
C GLN A 33 31.70 16.68 -14.31
N ARG A 34 31.38 17.79 -14.98
CA ARG A 34 30.92 19.02 -14.33
C ARG A 34 29.42 19.19 -14.56
N ASP A 35 28.68 19.52 -13.50
CA ASP A 35 27.26 19.87 -13.64
C ASP A 35 27.06 21.32 -14.11
N SER A 36 25.81 21.70 -14.37
CA SER A 36 25.43 23.05 -14.80
C SER A 36 25.77 24.15 -13.79
N SER A 37 26.08 23.78 -12.55
CA SER A 37 26.51 24.70 -11.48
C SER A 37 28.03 24.67 -11.27
N GLY A 38 28.78 23.96 -12.13
CA GLY A 38 30.24 23.90 -12.11
C GLY A 38 30.84 22.88 -11.13
N HIS A 39 30.03 22.10 -10.42
CA HIS A 39 30.56 21.11 -9.46
C HIS A 39 31.14 19.91 -10.17
N VAL A 40 32.27 19.41 -9.68
CA VAL A 40 32.96 18.23 -10.19
C VAL A 40 32.43 16.96 -9.54
N TRP A 41 32.18 15.96 -10.39
CA TRP A 41 31.66 14.64 -10.04
C TRP A 41 32.59 13.55 -10.59
N ALA A 42 32.88 12.55 -9.77
CA ALA A 42 33.43 11.27 -10.24
C ALA A 42 32.26 10.36 -10.60
N VAL A 43 32.17 9.92 -11.84
CA VAL A 43 31.09 9.08 -12.35
C VAL A 43 31.65 7.71 -12.72
N ALA A 44 31.06 6.66 -12.18
CA ALA A 44 31.40 5.29 -12.55
C ALA A 44 30.77 4.91 -13.89
N SER A 45 31.58 4.47 -14.86
CA SER A 45 31.14 3.96 -16.16
C SER A 45 30.46 2.59 -16.02
N CYS A 46 29.21 2.59 -15.56
CA CYS A 46 28.42 1.38 -15.40
C CYS A 46 27.01 1.56 -15.95
N HIS A 47 26.32 0.43 -16.20
CA HIS A 47 24.97 0.39 -16.77
C HIS A 47 23.91 1.15 -15.94
N SER A 48 24.26 1.61 -14.73
CA SER A 48 23.43 2.44 -13.88
C SER A 48 24.31 3.53 -13.25
N PRO A 49 24.18 4.80 -13.62
CA PRO A 49 25.11 5.84 -13.22
C PRO A 49 25.16 6.01 -11.69
N MET A 50 26.38 5.93 -11.17
CA MET A 50 26.74 6.21 -9.78
C MET A 50 27.75 7.35 -9.78
N ALA A 51 27.62 8.28 -8.83
CA ALA A 51 28.58 9.36 -8.73
C ALA A 51 28.88 9.77 -7.29
N ILE A 52 30.04 10.42 -7.14
CA ILE A 52 30.52 11.03 -5.90
C ILE A 52 30.84 12.49 -6.19
N PRO A 53 30.33 13.45 -5.39
CA PRO A 53 30.66 14.85 -5.50
C PRO A 53 31.98 15.16 -4.79
N LEU A 54 32.73 16.13 -5.31
CA LEU A 54 33.94 16.65 -4.65
C LEU A 54 33.65 17.50 -3.39
N LEU A 55 32.38 17.68 -3.05
CA LEU A 55 31.96 18.49 -1.91
C LEU A 55 32.44 17.89 -0.57
N GLY A 56 32.56 16.57 -0.44
CA GLY A 56 33.09 15.89 0.76
C GLY A 56 32.01 15.22 1.61
N ASP A 57 32.38 14.68 2.78
CA ASP A 57 31.52 13.83 3.62
C ASP A 57 30.30 14.58 4.19
N GLY A 58 29.11 13.98 4.10
CA GLY A 58 27.89 14.49 4.72
C GLY A 58 27.28 15.69 4.00
N TRP A 59 27.49 15.83 2.70
CA TRP A 59 27.03 17.00 1.95
C TRP A 59 25.56 16.97 1.54
N HIS A 60 24.92 18.13 1.68
CA HIS A 60 23.47 18.25 1.70
C HIS A 60 22.93 18.67 0.34
N PHE A 61 22.61 17.66 -0.46
CA PHE A 61 21.71 17.80 -1.59
C PHE A 61 20.27 17.48 -1.14
N ASP A 62 19.78 18.23 -0.16
CA ASP A 62 18.34 18.30 0.13
C ASP A 62 18.14 19.72 0.64
N LEU A 63 17.32 20.51 -0.05
CA LEU A 63 17.09 21.92 0.26
C LEU A 63 16.90 22.20 1.76
N ALA A 64 16.20 21.31 2.48
CA ALA A 64 15.94 21.46 3.91
C ALA A 64 17.10 20.98 4.82
N ALA A 65 18.01 20.17 4.29
CA ALA A 65 19.26 19.83 4.96
C ALA A 65 20.36 20.88 4.68
N ARG A 66 20.36 21.49 3.48
CA ARG A 66 21.30 22.55 3.07
C ARG A 66 21.24 23.75 4.01
N THR A 67 20.03 24.16 4.42
CA THR A 67 19.82 25.27 5.35
C THR A 67 20.55 25.08 6.69
N ARG A 68 20.72 23.83 7.15
CA ARG A 68 21.37 23.52 8.44
C ARG A 68 22.90 23.66 8.40
N TRP A 69 23.49 23.69 7.21
CA TRP A 69 24.95 23.64 7.02
C TRP A 69 25.43 24.60 5.93
N GLN A 70 24.69 25.68 5.75
CA GLN A 70 24.93 26.68 4.70
C GLN A 70 26.34 27.28 4.79
N ASP A 71 26.87 27.50 5.99
CA ASP A 71 28.20 28.06 6.19
C ASP A 71 29.29 27.11 5.71
N ARG A 72 29.26 25.84 6.17
CA ARG A 72 30.20 24.79 5.70
C ARG A 72 30.10 24.58 4.19
N HIS A 73 28.88 24.70 3.66
CA HIS A 73 28.64 24.60 2.22
C HIS A 73 29.34 25.73 1.46
N THR A 74 29.21 26.96 1.95
CA THR A 74 29.80 28.16 1.37
C THR A 74 31.33 28.11 1.46
N ASP A 75 31.89 27.76 2.63
CA ASP A 75 33.34 27.69 2.86
C ASP A 75 34.03 26.75 1.88
N ARG A 76 33.45 25.57 1.67
CA ARG A 76 34.03 24.57 0.79
C ARG A 76 33.78 24.88 -0.69
N LEU A 77 32.71 25.57 -1.06
CA LEU A 77 32.61 26.12 -2.42
C LEU A 77 33.68 27.17 -2.70
N THR A 78 33.95 28.05 -1.73
CA THR A 78 35.04 29.02 -1.83
C THR A 78 36.39 28.32 -1.99
N LEU A 79 36.65 27.28 -1.19
CA LEU A 79 37.86 26.47 -1.31
C LEU A 79 37.97 25.84 -2.70
N LEU A 80 36.91 25.18 -3.19
CA LEU A 80 36.92 24.53 -4.49
C LEU A 80 37.12 25.52 -5.63
N ALA A 81 36.55 26.72 -5.55
CA ALA A 81 36.75 27.79 -6.52
C ALA A 81 38.20 28.27 -6.62
N THR A 82 38.99 28.09 -5.55
CA THR A 82 40.43 28.42 -5.52
C THR A 82 41.35 27.27 -5.95
N MET A 83 40.83 26.05 -6.08
CA MET A 83 41.62 24.88 -6.48
C MET A 83 41.77 24.80 -8.00
N THR A 84 42.96 24.38 -8.46
CA THR A 84 43.17 24.04 -9.88
C THR A 84 42.43 22.75 -10.24
N ASP A 85 42.10 22.58 -11.52
CA ASP A 85 41.46 21.37 -12.03
C ASP A 85 42.24 20.11 -11.62
N SER A 86 43.56 20.08 -11.82
CA SER A 86 44.40 18.95 -11.40
C SER A 86 44.36 18.68 -9.89
N ALA A 87 44.22 19.70 -9.05
CA ALA A 87 44.07 19.53 -7.60
C ALA A 87 42.70 18.95 -7.23
N GLN A 88 41.64 19.39 -7.92
CA GLN A 88 40.28 18.86 -7.77
C GLN A 88 40.23 17.38 -8.17
N GLU A 89 40.86 17.01 -9.29
CA GLU A 89 40.97 15.63 -9.77
C GLU A 89 41.71 14.72 -8.77
N LYS A 90 42.85 15.19 -8.25
CA LYS A 90 43.64 14.45 -7.27
C LYS A 90 42.88 14.21 -5.97
N GLU A 91 42.16 15.21 -5.48
CA GLU A 91 41.33 15.06 -4.28
C GLU A 91 40.19 14.07 -4.53
N LEU A 92 39.54 14.14 -5.70
CA LEU A 92 38.48 13.21 -6.05
C LEU A 92 38.96 11.77 -6.21
N GLY A 93 40.13 11.56 -6.83
CA GLY A 93 40.80 10.26 -6.87
C GLY A 93 41.13 9.73 -5.48
N SER A 94 41.60 10.58 -4.58
CA SER A 94 41.84 10.17 -3.19
C SER A 94 40.54 9.82 -2.45
N LEU A 95 39.44 10.52 -2.74
CA LEU A 95 38.13 10.17 -2.20
C LEU A 95 37.71 8.79 -2.70
N THR A 96 37.69 8.54 -4.02
CA THR A 96 37.26 7.26 -4.60
C THR A 96 38.09 6.07 -4.10
N GLU A 97 39.39 6.24 -3.84
CA GLU A 97 40.26 5.21 -3.23
C GLU A 97 39.93 4.90 -1.75
N ARG A 98 39.49 5.92 -1.00
CA ARG A 98 39.09 5.79 0.41
C ARG A 98 37.72 5.15 0.58
N PHE A 99 36.90 5.10 -0.48
CA PHE A 99 35.60 4.43 -0.42
C PHE A 99 35.72 2.96 -0.09
N ARG A 100 34.77 2.47 0.71
CA ARG A 100 34.64 1.07 1.09
C ARG A 100 33.28 0.57 0.66
N PHE A 101 33.22 0.05 -0.56
CA PHE A 101 32.09 -0.74 -1.05
C PHE A 101 32.46 -2.21 -1.14
N GLY A 102 31.44 -3.05 -1.14
CA GLY A 102 31.57 -4.50 -1.07
C GLY A 102 30.32 -5.14 -0.47
N PRO A 103 30.34 -6.47 -0.25
CA PRO A 103 29.15 -7.23 0.17
C PRO A 103 28.51 -6.71 1.47
N LEU A 104 29.30 -6.14 2.38
CA LEU A 104 28.78 -5.56 3.63
C LEU A 104 27.93 -4.31 3.37
N SER A 105 28.29 -3.48 2.39
CA SER A 105 27.58 -2.26 2.03
C SER A 105 26.24 -2.58 1.38
N GLU A 106 26.17 -3.62 0.55
CA GLU A 106 24.90 -4.17 0.05
C GLU A 106 23.97 -4.55 1.22
N ARG A 107 24.48 -5.30 2.20
CA ARG A 107 23.68 -5.72 3.37
C ARG A 107 23.20 -4.52 4.18
N LEU A 108 24.06 -3.52 4.40
CA LEU A 108 23.69 -2.29 5.10
C LEU A 108 22.54 -1.55 4.39
N VAL A 109 22.59 -1.40 3.07
CA VAL A 109 21.50 -0.73 2.33
C VAL A 109 20.21 -1.55 2.41
N TRP A 110 20.25 -2.87 2.35
CA TRP A 110 19.04 -3.68 2.54
C TRP A 110 18.44 -3.56 3.96
N VAL A 111 19.28 -3.40 4.98
CA VAL A 111 18.82 -3.11 6.35
C VAL A 111 18.14 -1.74 6.41
N ILE A 112 18.79 -0.69 5.90
CA ILE A 112 18.22 0.67 5.83
C ILE A 112 16.87 0.64 5.08
N HIS A 113 16.82 -0.05 3.95
CA HIS A 113 15.61 -0.18 3.12
C HIS A 113 14.48 -0.89 3.86
N ARG A 114 14.77 -1.99 4.56
CA ARG A 114 13.80 -2.69 5.42
C ARG A 114 13.26 -1.76 6.50
N GLU A 115 14.12 -1.00 7.16
CA GLU A 115 13.73 -0.11 8.25
C GLU A 115 12.90 1.08 7.78
N ILE A 116 13.16 1.64 6.59
CA ILE A 116 12.30 2.67 5.98
C ILE A 116 10.88 2.14 5.77
N LEU A 117 10.75 0.93 5.22
CA LEU A 117 9.45 0.33 4.97
C LEU A 117 8.74 -0.04 6.28
N ARG A 118 9.49 -0.45 7.31
CA ARG A 118 8.96 -0.76 8.65
C ARG A 118 8.47 0.48 9.38
N GLN A 119 9.31 1.52 9.45
CA GLN A 119 9.04 2.76 10.17
C GLN A 119 8.22 3.76 9.35
N ARG A 120 8.06 3.49 8.04
CA ARG A 120 7.29 4.31 7.09
C ARG A 120 7.77 5.77 7.04
N CYS A 121 9.07 5.96 7.19
CA CYS A 121 9.69 7.27 7.30
C CYS A 121 11.05 7.26 6.59
N SER A 122 11.45 8.38 5.97
CA SER A 122 12.79 8.55 5.41
C SER A 122 13.85 8.76 6.50
N CYS A 123 13.43 9.27 7.64
CA CYS A 123 14.24 9.43 8.84
C CYS A 123 13.95 8.26 9.77
N ILE A 124 14.91 7.34 9.88
CA ILE A 124 14.78 6.10 10.63
C ILE A 124 15.80 6.06 11.76
N GLU A 125 15.42 5.38 12.83
CA GLU A 125 16.31 5.11 13.95
C GLU A 125 16.49 3.60 14.10
N ILE A 126 17.74 3.12 14.08
CA ILE A 126 18.06 1.69 14.06
C ILE A 126 19.04 1.38 15.20
N PRO A 127 18.82 0.34 16.01
CA PRO A 127 19.83 -0.16 16.93
C PRO A 127 21.09 -0.59 16.19
N ASP A 128 22.25 -0.15 16.66
CA ASP A 128 23.55 -0.46 16.06
C ASP A 128 23.86 -1.96 16.08
N THR A 129 23.39 -2.69 17.09
CA THR A 129 23.48 -4.15 17.18
C THR A 129 22.61 -4.87 16.14
N VAL A 130 21.43 -4.34 15.80
CA VAL A 130 20.61 -4.88 14.69
C VAL A 130 21.33 -4.71 13.35
N ILE A 131 21.98 -3.55 13.15
CA ILE A 131 22.81 -3.34 11.96
C ILE A 131 24.01 -4.29 11.99
N ARG A 132 24.68 -4.43 13.15
CA ARG A 132 25.84 -5.30 13.35
C ARG A 132 25.52 -6.73 12.93
N ASP A 133 24.44 -7.29 13.44
CA ASP A 133 24.09 -8.70 13.21
C ASP A 133 23.68 -8.91 11.76
N ALA A 134 22.92 -7.98 11.18
CA ALA A 134 22.55 -8.06 9.78
C ALA A 134 23.75 -7.87 8.83
N VAL A 135 24.73 -7.04 9.15
CA VAL A 135 25.89 -6.79 8.27
C VAL A 135 26.95 -7.89 8.41
N TRP A 136 27.30 -8.29 9.64
CA TRP A 136 28.43 -9.19 9.91
C TRP A 136 28.05 -10.63 10.26
N ASP A 137 26.79 -10.93 10.58
CA ASP A 137 26.29 -12.28 10.85
C ASP A 137 27.15 -13.02 11.91
N GLY A 138 27.30 -12.39 13.08
CA GLY A 138 28.09 -12.93 14.21
C GLY A 138 29.62 -12.80 14.07
N ARG A 139 30.17 -12.64 12.86
CA ARG A 139 31.62 -12.42 12.62
C ARG A 139 32.01 -10.94 12.70
N VAL A 140 31.83 -10.38 13.90
CA VAL A 140 31.93 -8.94 14.13
C VAL A 140 33.39 -8.52 14.39
N PRO A 141 33.96 -7.59 13.61
CA PRO A 141 35.30 -7.05 13.87
C PRO A 141 35.39 -6.30 15.21
N LYS A 142 36.56 -6.30 15.86
CA LYS A 142 36.79 -5.58 17.13
C LYS A 142 36.36 -4.11 17.08
N HIS A 143 36.59 -3.42 15.96
CA HIS A 143 36.22 -2.02 15.75
C HIS A 143 35.04 -1.83 14.79
N TRP A 144 34.08 -2.76 14.76
CA TRP A 144 32.94 -2.75 13.84
C TRP A 144 32.14 -1.45 13.84
N ARG A 145 32.04 -0.73 14.97
CA ARG A 145 31.35 0.58 15.04
C ARG A 145 32.09 1.67 14.24
N ALA A 146 33.42 1.65 14.25
CA ALA A 146 34.20 2.56 13.43
C ALA A 146 34.03 2.22 11.94
N GLU A 147 34.01 0.92 11.61
CA GLU A 147 33.72 0.46 10.25
C GLU A 147 32.32 0.87 9.80
N LEU A 148 31.32 0.70 10.66
CA LEU A 148 29.95 1.11 10.38
C LEU A 148 29.86 2.62 10.09
N ARG A 149 30.55 3.46 10.87
CA ARG A 149 30.62 4.90 10.61
C ARG A 149 31.26 5.22 9.27
N ARG A 150 32.34 4.51 8.87
CA ARG A 150 32.96 4.65 7.55
C ARG A 150 31.99 4.30 6.42
N MET A 151 31.25 3.20 6.57
CA MET A 151 30.23 2.80 5.59
C MET A 151 29.12 3.86 5.45
N PHE A 152 28.62 4.41 6.55
CA PHE A 152 27.63 5.49 6.51
C PHE A 152 28.18 6.78 5.90
N ALA A 153 29.44 7.13 6.19
CA ALA A 153 30.11 8.27 5.55
C ALA A 153 30.19 8.07 4.03
N SER A 154 30.65 6.91 3.56
CA SER A 154 30.65 6.57 2.13
C SER A 154 29.24 6.62 1.52
N LEU A 155 28.22 6.11 2.18
CA LEU A 155 26.83 6.19 1.69
C LEU A 155 26.29 7.63 1.65
N SER A 156 26.79 8.53 2.51
CA SER A 156 26.41 9.95 2.49
C SER A 156 26.99 10.74 1.32
N LEU A 157 28.05 10.22 0.71
CA LEU A 157 28.66 10.76 -0.50
C LEU A 157 28.04 10.21 -1.78
N LEU A 158 27.34 9.09 -1.70
CA LEU A 158 26.94 8.34 -2.88
C LEU A 158 25.67 8.92 -3.51
N HIS A 159 25.70 9.09 -4.83
CA HIS A 159 24.54 9.45 -5.63
C HIS A 159 24.19 8.35 -6.62
N LEU A 160 22.89 8.03 -6.71
CA LEU A 160 22.34 6.97 -7.56
C LEU A 160 21.18 7.49 -8.39
N THR A 161 21.31 7.49 -9.72
CA THR A 161 20.23 7.93 -10.63
C THR A 161 19.65 6.76 -11.42
N ARG A 162 18.56 6.99 -12.16
CA ARG A 162 18.07 6.01 -13.15
C ARG A 162 18.85 6.18 -14.45
N PRO A 163 19.15 5.09 -15.19
CA PRO A 163 19.77 5.22 -16.50
C PRO A 163 18.87 6.04 -17.43
N SER A 164 19.34 7.21 -17.88
CA SER A 164 18.79 7.97 -19.00
C SER A 164 19.50 7.61 -20.31
N LYS A 165 18.87 7.88 -21.47
CA LYS A 165 19.50 7.62 -22.79
C LYS A 165 20.91 8.23 -22.86
N PRO A 166 21.86 7.57 -23.54
CA PRO A 166 23.30 7.88 -23.47
C PRO A 166 23.75 9.18 -24.15
N SER A 167 22.85 10.13 -24.43
CA SER A 167 23.13 11.32 -25.23
C SER A 167 23.05 12.64 -24.44
N GLY A 168 23.21 12.62 -23.11
CA GLY A 168 23.20 13.84 -22.30
C GLY A 168 23.75 13.67 -20.88
N PHE A 169 24.18 14.79 -20.29
CA PHE A 169 24.67 14.89 -18.91
C PHE A 169 23.69 14.25 -17.92
N VAL A 170 24.19 13.43 -16.99
CA VAL A 170 23.38 12.88 -15.89
C VAL A 170 23.23 13.96 -14.83
N ALA A 171 22.01 14.42 -14.58
CA ALA A 171 21.74 15.44 -13.56
C ALA A 171 21.85 14.84 -12.15
N PHE A 172 23.03 14.97 -11.53
CA PHE A 172 23.24 14.66 -10.11
C PHE A 172 22.90 15.86 -9.22
N GLY A 173 22.44 15.60 -7.99
CA GLY A 173 22.00 16.62 -7.04
C GLY A 173 21.01 16.06 -6.03
N ASP A 174 20.04 16.88 -5.61
CA ASP A 174 19.17 16.55 -4.47
C ASP A 174 18.34 15.28 -4.62
N ASN A 175 17.91 15.03 -5.85
CA ASN A 175 17.08 13.88 -6.14
C ASN A 175 17.89 12.58 -6.25
N THR A 176 19.22 12.64 -6.21
CA THR A 176 20.09 11.48 -6.46
C THR A 176 20.89 11.05 -5.23
N ALA A 177 20.92 11.85 -4.15
CA ALA A 177 21.62 11.50 -2.92
C ALA A 177 21.06 10.24 -2.24
N VAL A 178 21.95 9.37 -1.74
CA VAL A 178 21.58 8.15 -1.01
C VAL A 178 21.24 8.44 0.44
N LEU A 179 22.12 9.12 1.19
CA LEU A 179 21.82 9.59 2.55
C LEU A 179 21.98 11.10 2.62
N THR A 180 21.07 11.77 3.32
CA THR A 180 21.16 13.23 3.56
C THR A 180 21.67 13.56 4.95
N HIS A 181 21.56 12.62 5.90
CA HIS A 181 22.10 12.77 7.24
C HIS A 181 22.28 11.40 7.91
N PHE A 182 23.29 11.27 8.76
CA PHE A 182 23.33 10.20 9.76
C PHE A 182 23.99 10.71 11.05
N LYS A 183 23.58 10.15 12.19
CA LYS A 183 24.14 10.46 13.50
C LYS A 183 24.09 9.21 14.38
N VAL A 184 25.19 8.92 15.07
CA VAL A 184 25.23 7.91 16.13
C VAL A 184 24.93 8.61 17.46
N ARG A 185 23.94 8.13 18.23
CA ARG A 185 23.66 8.68 19.56
C ARG A 185 24.84 8.48 20.52
N ASN A 186 25.00 9.38 21.48
CA ASN A 186 26.11 9.34 22.44
C ASN A 186 25.92 8.22 23.48
N ARG A 187 27.03 7.68 23.98
CA ARG A 187 27.06 6.56 24.94
C ARG A 187 26.43 6.85 26.30
N SER A 188 26.28 8.10 26.73
CA SER A 188 25.71 8.42 28.06
C SER A 188 24.22 8.07 28.20
N GLU A 189 23.54 7.76 27.10
CA GLU A 189 22.10 7.43 27.05
C GLU A 189 21.86 5.90 26.96
N HIS A 190 22.69 5.08 27.62
CA HIS A 190 22.66 3.60 27.53
C HIS A 190 21.33 2.92 27.93
N THR A 191 20.33 3.68 28.36
CA THR A 191 19.04 3.18 28.88
C THR A 191 17.80 3.80 28.25
N ASP A 192 17.93 4.82 27.38
CA ASP A 192 16.76 5.53 26.83
C ASP A 192 16.53 5.17 25.36
N CYS A 193 15.84 4.05 25.15
CA CYS A 193 15.45 3.59 23.82
C CYS A 193 14.30 4.46 23.27
N PRO A 194 14.33 4.85 21.99
CA PRO A 194 13.19 5.48 21.33
C PRO A 194 11.98 4.55 21.33
N GLU A 195 10.79 5.15 21.26
CA GLU A 195 9.54 4.41 21.22
C GLU A 195 9.47 3.49 19.98
N GLY A 196 9.30 2.19 20.19
CA GLY A 196 9.29 1.19 19.11
C GLY A 196 10.66 0.55 18.79
N CYS A 197 11.68 0.76 19.62
CA CYS A 197 12.93 -0.01 19.54
C CYS A 197 12.66 -1.51 19.77
N VAL A 198 13.14 -2.33 18.83
CA VAL A 198 12.98 -3.80 18.85
C VAL A 198 13.83 -4.51 19.92
N LEU A 199 14.80 -3.80 20.50
CA LEU A 199 15.69 -4.29 21.56
C LEU A 199 15.45 -3.60 22.90
N ALA A 200 14.34 -2.87 23.07
CA ALA A 200 14.04 -2.16 24.30
C ALA A 200 13.98 -3.14 25.50
N GLY A 201 14.85 -2.93 26.50
CA GLY A 201 14.97 -3.82 27.67
C GLY A 201 15.82 -5.08 27.46
N GLY A 202 16.51 -5.20 26.32
CA GLY A 202 17.47 -6.26 26.02
C GLY A 202 18.93 -5.83 26.25
N GLU A 203 19.85 -6.34 25.42
CA GLU A 203 21.27 -5.99 25.52
C GLU A 203 21.53 -4.48 25.35
N PRO A 204 22.55 -3.92 26.03
CA PRO A 204 22.96 -2.52 25.84
C PRO A 204 23.30 -2.24 24.37
N HIS A 205 22.62 -1.25 23.79
CA HIS A 205 22.80 -0.86 22.40
C HIS A 205 22.77 0.66 22.26
N THR A 206 23.18 1.15 21.09
CA THR A 206 23.12 2.56 20.72
C THR A 206 22.27 2.68 19.46
N HIS A 207 21.67 3.84 19.24
CA HIS A 207 20.88 4.07 18.04
C HIS A 207 21.66 4.87 16.99
N VAL A 208 21.49 4.47 15.74
CA VAL A 208 21.92 5.24 14.58
C VAL A 208 20.67 5.87 13.97
N LEU A 209 20.63 7.20 13.98
CA LEU A 209 19.66 7.99 13.25
C LEU A 209 20.16 8.16 11.81
N VAL A 210 19.33 7.83 10.84
CA VAL A 210 19.66 7.92 9.41
C VAL A 210 18.51 8.60 8.69
N ASN A 211 18.78 9.70 8.00
CA ASN A 211 17.85 10.27 7.02
C ASN A 211 18.33 9.90 5.62
N VAL A 212 17.51 9.15 4.88
CA VAL A 212 17.82 8.79 3.50
C VAL A 212 17.46 9.93 2.54
N GLY A 213 18.14 9.98 1.40
CA GLY A 213 17.81 10.86 0.28
C GLY A 213 16.89 10.19 -0.74
N ARG A 214 16.44 10.97 -1.73
CA ARG A 214 15.50 10.51 -2.78
C ARG A 214 16.15 9.51 -3.74
N GLY A 215 17.48 9.61 -3.87
CA GLY A 215 18.30 8.66 -4.62
C GLY A 215 18.35 7.26 -4.03
N PHE A 216 17.88 7.04 -2.80
CA PHE A 216 17.86 5.71 -2.21
C PHE A 216 16.65 4.87 -2.65
N LEU A 217 15.45 5.46 -2.61
CA LEU A 217 14.19 4.71 -2.72
C LEU A 217 13.70 4.49 -4.16
N GLY A 218 14.22 5.25 -5.12
CA GLY A 218 13.86 5.05 -6.53
C GLY A 218 12.38 5.29 -6.77
N CYS A 219 11.67 4.31 -7.38
CA CYS A 219 10.22 4.46 -7.63
C CYS A 219 9.34 4.45 -6.36
N LEU A 220 9.88 4.03 -5.21
CA LEU A 220 9.13 4.08 -3.95
C LEU A 220 9.00 5.49 -3.40
N GLU A 221 9.83 6.42 -3.87
CA GLU A 221 9.72 7.84 -3.54
C GLU A 221 8.37 8.42 -4.00
N ASP A 222 7.80 7.88 -5.10
CA ASP A 222 6.48 8.25 -5.60
C ASP A 222 5.34 7.92 -4.60
N LEU A 223 5.62 7.08 -3.58
CA LEU A 223 4.68 6.69 -2.52
C LEU A 223 4.75 7.60 -1.27
N ALA A 224 5.56 8.65 -1.28
CA ALA A 224 5.61 9.61 -0.19
C ALA A 224 4.29 10.38 -0.07
N ALA A 225 3.78 10.54 1.14
CA ALA A 225 2.52 11.24 1.42
C ALA A 225 2.63 12.77 1.37
N ASN A 226 3.86 13.30 1.41
CA ASN A 226 4.13 14.74 1.48
C ASN A 226 4.64 15.26 0.13
N GLN A 227 4.43 16.55 -0.15
CA GLN A 227 4.86 17.23 -1.39
C GLN A 227 6.39 17.27 -1.57
N VAL A 228 6.83 17.60 -2.79
CA VAL A 228 8.24 17.86 -3.13
C VAL A 228 8.77 19.01 -2.24
N GLY A 229 9.96 18.83 -1.64
CA GLY A 229 10.63 19.85 -0.81
C GLY A 229 10.61 19.64 0.72
N VAL A 230 9.96 18.59 1.24
CA VAL A 230 9.97 18.28 2.70
C VAL A 230 11.17 17.40 3.09
N ALA A 231 11.88 17.79 4.16
CA ALA A 231 13.11 17.14 4.66
C ALA A 231 12.93 15.67 5.11
N ILE A 232 11.79 15.40 5.74
CA ILE A 232 11.40 14.08 6.27
C ILE A 232 10.13 13.64 5.55
N ARG A 233 10.18 12.44 4.96
CA ARG A 233 9.11 11.92 4.12
C ARG A 233 8.47 10.73 4.81
N HIS A 234 7.14 10.72 4.83
CA HIS A 234 6.36 9.63 5.38
C HIS A 234 5.75 8.80 4.25
N TYR A 235 5.87 7.48 4.33
CA TYR A 235 5.41 6.56 3.30
C TYR A 235 4.14 5.87 3.74
N GLN A 236 3.04 6.11 3.01
CA GLN A 236 1.80 5.40 3.29
C GLN A 236 1.80 4.06 2.57
N LEU A 237 2.47 3.06 3.14
CA LEU A 237 2.58 1.72 2.55
C LEU A 237 1.32 0.87 2.85
N ASP A 238 0.90 0.79 4.12
CA ASP A 238 -0.37 0.17 4.48
C ASP A 238 -1.32 1.21 5.09
N ALA A 239 -2.22 1.71 4.24
CA ALA A 239 -3.48 2.27 4.66
C ALA A 239 -4.47 1.97 3.52
N PRO A 240 -5.54 1.19 3.74
CA PRO A 240 -6.76 1.46 3.02
C PRO A 240 -7.15 2.90 3.39
N SER A 241 -7.06 3.81 2.43
CA SER A 241 -7.75 5.08 2.58
C SER A 241 -9.24 4.79 2.49
N ASP A 242 -10.02 5.31 3.44
CA ASP A 242 -11.48 5.35 3.32
C ASP A 242 -11.90 6.30 2.17
N ASP A 243 -11.00 7.21 1.80
CA ASP A 243 -11.10 8.02 0.60
C ASP A 243 -10.85 7.16 -0.65
N HIS A 244 -11.93 6.96 -1.41
CA HIS A 244 -11.93 6.16 -2.62
C HIS A 244 -10.94 6.69 -3.66
N GLU A 245 -10.75 7.99 -3.78
CA GLU A 245 -9.85 8.61 -4.77
C GLU A 245 -8.38 8.40 -4.38
N VAL A 246 -8.04 8.62 -3.12
CA VAL A 246 -6.68 8.33 -2.61
C VAL A 246 -6.36 6.84 -2.75
N ARG A 247 -7.34 5.96 -2.49
CA ARG A 247 -7.18 4.52 -2.68
C ARG A 247 -7.09 4.13 -4.16
N GLN A 248 -7.89 4.71 -5.05
CA GLN A 248 -7.82 4.45 -6.48
C GLN A 248 -6.50 4.96 -7.06
N SER A 249 -6.07 6.17 -6.68
CA SER A 249 -4.78 6.76 -7.05
C SER A 249 -3.61 5.91 -6.56
N LYS A 250 -3.65 5.41 -5.32
CA LYS A 250 -2.61 4.51 -4.77
C LYS A 250 -2.62 3.12 -5.39
N GLU A 251 -3.80 2.50 -5.60
CA GLU A 251 -3.91 1.23 -6.34
C GLU A 251 -3.49 1.42 -7.80
N GLN A 252 -3.80 2.55 -8.43
CA GLN A 252 -3.35 2.92 -9.77
C GLN A 252 -1.87 3.20 -9.80
N LEU A 253 -1.27 3.79 -8.77
CA LEU A 253 0.17 4.06 -8.66
C LEU A 253 0.94 2.76 -8.49
N LEU A 254 0.56 1.89 -7.54
CA LEU A 254 1.15 0.56 -7.40
C LEU A 254 0.91 -0.31 -8.64
N ARG A 255 -0.23 -0.18 -9.33
CA ARG A 255 -0.49 -0.85 -10.61
C ARG A 255 0.25 -0.22 -11.78
N ARG A 256 0.49 1.09 -11.80
CA ARG A 256 1.22 1.82 -12.86
C ARG A 256 2.70 1.50 -12.76
N VAL A 257 3.28 1.62 -11.57
CA VAL A 257 4.66 1.21 -11.28
C VAL A 257 4.81 -0.31 -11.42
N GLY A 258 3.80 -1.11 -11.06
CA GLY A 258 3.77 -2.55 -11.30
C GLY A 258 3.66 -2.95 -12.78
N LYS A 259 2.81 -2.29 -13.58
CA LYS A 259 2.64 -2.54 -15.02
C LYS A 259 3.86 -2.09 -15.83
N GLY A 260 4.59 -1.09 -15.36
CA GLY A 260 5.88 -0.68 -15.92
C GLY A 260 7.02 -1.66 -15.64
N GLY A 261 6.77 -2.78 -14.95
CA GLY A 261 7.79 -3.77 -14.59
C GLY A 261 8.85 -3.26 -13.60
N THR A 262 8.63 -2.08 -13.01
CA THR A 262 9.63 -1.39 -12.21
C THR A 262 9.66 -1.92 -10.79
N LEU A 263 8.51 -2.09 -10.11
CA LEU A 263 8.47 -2.53 -8.72
C LEU A 263 8.43 -4.06 -8.56
N THR A 264 9.22 -4.59 -7.65
CA THR A 264 9.30 -6.02 -7.36
C THR A 264 9.45 -6.33 -5.87
N SER A 265 9.17 -7.58 -5.50
CA SER A 265 9.32 -8.10 -4.14
C SER A 265 10.63 -8.88 -4.04
N ILE A 266 11.42 -8.57 -3.02
CA ILE A 266 12.72 -9.19 -2.75
C ILE A 266 12.63 -10.03 -1.49
N TYR A 267 13.10 -11.27 -1.56
CA TYR A 267 13.21 -12.14 -0.39
C TYR A 267 14.47 -11.77 0.39
N LEU A 268 14.29 -11.10 1.54
CA LEU A 268 15.39 -10.58 2.35
C LEU A 268 16.36 -11.66 2.85
N PRO A 269 15.94 -12.87 3.27
CA PRO A 269 16.87 -13.86 3.80
C PRO A 269 17.96 -14.26 2.79
N ALA A 270 17.68 -14.21 1.49
CA ALA A 270 18.69 -14.45 0.45
C ALA A 270 19.71 -13.31 0.28
N VAL A 271 19.59 -12.23 1.08
CA VAL A 271 20.49 -11.08 1.05
C VAL A 271 21.08 -10.79 2.43
N ILE A 272 20.25 -10.74 3.47
CA ILE A 272 20.63 -10.42 4.85
C ILE A 272 20.63 -11.63 5.79
N GLY A 273 20.31 -12.83 5.30
CA GLY A 273 20.49 -14.08 6.05
C GLY A 273 21.97 -14.46 6.19
N ASN A 274 22.23 -15.70 6.58
CA ASN A 274 23.57 -16.22 6.85
C ASN A 274 24.55 -15.87 5.73
N ARG A 275 25.63 -15.20 6.09
CA ARG A 275 26.53 -14.56 5.13
C ARG A 275 27.25 -15.58 4.26
N GLU A 276 27.71 -16.68 4.84
CA GLU A 276 28.42 -17.73 4.10
C GLU A 276 27.51 -18.40 3.09
N ILE A 277 26.27 -18.69 3.49
CA ILE A 277 25.27 -19.29 2.62
C ILE A 277 24.91 -18.32 1.49
N CYS A 278 24.65 -17.04 1.79
CA CYS A 278 24.40 -16.03 0.76
C CYS A 278 25.58 -15.86 -0.20
N ALA A 279 26.81 -15.88 0.30
CA ALA A 279 28.03 -15.76 -0.51
C ALA A 279 28.33 -17.04 -1.32
N SER A 280 27.83 -18.19 -0.88
CA SER A 280 27.99 -19.46 -1.60
C SER A 280 27.19 -19.53 -2.90
N PHE A 281 26.26 -18.59 -3.13
CA PHE A 281 25.55 -18.44 -4.40
C PHE A 281 26.26 -17.43 -5.29
N SER A 282 26.44 -17.78 -6.57
CA SER A 282 26.97 -16.83 -7.55
C SER A 282 26.05 -15.61 -7.69
N SER A 283 26.57 -14.50 -8.21
CA SER A 283 25.76 -13.30 -8.52
C SER A 283 24.57 -13.65 -9.42
N LYS A 284 24.80 -14.54 -10.40
CA LYS A 284 23.77 -15.02 -11.33
C LYS A 284 22.74 -15.94 -10.67
N GLN A 285 23.15 -16.80 -9.75
CA GLN A 285 22.24 -17.64 -8.97
C GLN A 285 21.35 -16.80 -8.04
N ARG A 286 21.88 -15.74 -7.43
CA ARG A 286 21.08 -14.79 -6.62
C ARG A 286 20.05 -14.06 -7.48
N GLU A 287 20.44 -13.58 -8.65
CA GLU A 287 19.52 -12.96 -9.62
C GLU A 287 18.41 -13.93 -10.05
N LEU A 288 18.78 -15.15 -10.43
CA LEU A 288 17.86 -16.22 -10.82
C LEU A 288 16.89 -16.56 -9.68
N PHE A 289 17.38 -16.71 -8.45
CA PHE A 289 16.52 -16.95 -7.28
C PHE A 289 15.47 -15.85 -7.10
N GLN A 290 15.85 -14.58 -7.24
CA GLN A 290 14.89 -13.47 -7.16
C GLN A 290 13.86 -13.52 -8.30
N VAL A 291 14.27 -13.91 -9.51
CA VAL A 291 13.34 -14.10 -10.64
C VAL A 291 12.35 -15.24 -10.37
N LEU A 292 12.82 -16.39 -9.90
CA LEU A 292 11.96 -17.53 -9.54
C LEU A 292 10.95 -17.14 -8.46
N PHE A 293 11.41 -16.44 -7.41
CA PHE A 293 10.56 -16.02 -6.31
C PHE A 293 9.44 -15.07 -6.74
N ARG A 294 9.69 -14.22 -7.74
CA ARG A 294 8.69 -13.30 -8.31
C ARG A 294 7.56 -14.04 -9.01
N GLU A 295 7.89 -15.16 -9.64
CA GLU A 295 6.97 -16.00 -10.41
C GLU A 295 6.18 -16.96 -9.51
N ARG A 296 6.15 -16.76 -8.19
CA ARG A 296 5.26 -17.50 -7.29
C ARG A 296 3.80 -17.40 -7.71
N THR A 297 3.12 -18.53 -7.69
CA THR A 297 1.69 -18.64 -7.98
C THR A 297 0.91 -18.13 -6.76
N ARG A 298 -0.03 -17.20 -6.97
CA ARG A 298 -0.74 -16.47 -5.90
C ARG A 298 -2.22 -16.80 -5.88
N VAL A 299 -2.82 -16.93 -4.71
CA VAL A 299 -4.27 -17.20 -4.55
C VAL A 299 -5.09 -16.09 -5.21
N THR A 300 -6.04 -16.44 -6.08
CA THR A 300 -6.84 -15.49 -6.89
C THR A 300 -7.99 -14.83 -6.11
N LYS A 301 -8.34 -15.34 -4.93
CA LYS A 301 -9.45 -14.84 -4.11
C LYS A 301 -8.96 -14.40 -2.74
N LYS A 302 -8.61 -13.13 -2.56
CA LYS A 302 -8.61 -12.50 -1.22
C LYS A 302 -9.20 -11.09 -1.24
N LYS A 303 -9.83 -10.73 -0.11
CA LYS A 303 -10.46 -9.44 0.20
C LYS A 303 -9.43 -8.31 0.10
N ARG A 304 -9.90 -7.10 -0.31
CA ARG A 304 -9.10 -5.87 -0.36
C ARG A 304 -8.30 -5.67 0.95
N GLY A 305 -6.98 -5.64 0.84
CA GLY A 305 -6.07 -5.37 1.96
C GLY A 305 -5.22 -6.56 2.46
N GLN A 306 -5.50 -7.80 2.04
CA GLN A 306 -4.62 -8.94 2.36
C GLN A 306 -3.49 -9.07 1.33
N ILE A 307 -2.28 -9.34 1.83
CA ILE A 307 -1.10 -9.62 1.01
C ILE A 307 -1.37 -10.92 0.24
N ALA A 308 -0.97 -10.97 -1.03
CA ALA A 308 -1.08 -12.18 -1.82
C ALA A 308 -0.22 -13.30 -1.20
N GLU A 309 -0.88 -14.33 -0.68
CA GLU A 309 -0.25 -15.55 -0.17
C GLU A 309 0.09 -16.51 -1.31
N MET A 310 1.08 -17.37 -1.05
CA MET A 310 1.46 -18.43 -1.98
C MET A 310 0.32 -19.43 -2.11
N GLU A 311 -0.03 -19.78 -3.34
CA GLU A 311 -1.01 -20.82 -3.60
C GLU A 311 -0.36 -22.19 -3.38
N CYS A 312 -0.88 -22.91 -2.39
CA CYS A 312 -0.59 -24.31 -2.17
C CYS A 312 -1.64 -25.17 -2.89
N PHE A 313 -1.20 -26.26 -3.51
CA PHE A 313 -2.08 -27.28 -4.07
C PHE A 313 -1.59 -28.66 -3.67
N GLN A 314 -2.51 -29.62 -3.60
CA GLN A 314 -2.21 -30.99 -3.19
C GLN A 314 -2.10 -31.91 -4.41
N GLY A 315 -1.08 -32.77 -4.39
CA GLY A 315 -0.93 -33.90 -5.31
C GLY A 315 -0.30 -33.57 -6.66
N GLN A 316 -0.17 -34.63 -7.46
CA GLN A 316 0.57 -34.62 -8.73
C GLN A 316 -0.19 -34.04 -9.92
N MET A 317 -1.48 -33.71 -9.75
CA MET A 317 -2.34 -33.27 -10.85
C MET A 317 -2.16 -31.78 -11.13
N VAL A 318 -1.59 -31.45 -12.28
CA VAL A 318 -1.30 -30.06 -12.67
C VAL A 318 -1.81 -29.77 -14.09
N ALA A 319 -2.19 -28.52 -14.38
CA ALA A 319 -2.77 -28.16 -15.69
C ALA A 319 -1.78 -28.41 -16.86
N ALA A 320 -2.20 -29.13 -17.91
CA ALA A 320 -1.32 -29.49 -19.03
C ALA A 320 -0.97 -28.28 -19.93
N VAL A 321 -1.99 -27.63 -20.52
CA VAL A 321 -1.83 -26.60 -21.58
C VAL A 321 -2.75 -25.39 -21.38
N ALA A 322 -2.76 -24.44 -22.33
CA ALA A 322 -3.62 -23.26 -22.33
C ALA A 322 -5.12 -23.61 -22.18
N ALA A 323 -5.91 -22.70 -21.59
CA ALA A 323 -7.36 -22.78 -21.76
C ALA A 323 -7.62 -22.60 -23.25
N ASP A 324 -8.62 -23.27 -23.80
CA ASP A 324 -8.98 -23.03 -25.20
C ASP A 324 -9.36 -21.54 -25.39
N ARG A 325 -9.47 -21.08 -26.64
CA ARG A 325 -9.85 -19.68 -26.93
C ARG A 325 -11.20 -19.27 -26.31
N ARG A 326 -11.98 -20.24 -25.80
CA ARG A 326 -13.29 -20.08 -25.17
C ARG A 326 -13.24 -20.10 -23.63
N GLY A 327 -12.06 -20.19 -23.02
CA GLY A 327 -11.86 -20.11 -21.57
C GLY A 327 -12.14 -21.40 -20.80
N ARG A 328 -12.28 -22.55 -21.47
CA ARG A 328 -12.45 -23.84 -20.77
C ARG A 328 -11.16 -24.23 -20.03
N PRO A 329 -11.24 -24.71 -18.78
CA PRO A 329 -10.08 -25.13 -18.01
C PRO A 329 -9.32 -26.22 -18.77
N ALA A 330 -7.99 -26.12 -18.77
CA ALA A 330 -7.16 -27.11 -19.43
C ALA A 330 -7.20 -28.43 -18.66
N PRO A 331 -7.11 -29.58 -19.35
CA PRO A 331 -7.04 -30.87 -18.69
C PRO A 331 -5.85 -30.90 -17.72
N THR A 332 -6.10 -31.37 -16.50
CA THR A 332 -5.04 -31.65 -15.53
C THR A 332 -4.43 -32.99 -15.85
N ILE A 333 -3.11 -33.06 -15.91
CA ILE A 333 -2.36 -34.29 -16.12
C ILE A 333 -1.47 -34.56 -14.90
N PRO A 334 -1.17 -35.83 -14.60
CA PRO A 334 -0.21 -36.16 -13.56
C PRO A 334 1.18 -35.70 -13.97
N CYS A 335 1.91 -35.08 -13.05
CA CYS A 335 3.33 -34.80 -13.16
C CYS A 335 4.10 -35.85 -12.36
N GLU A 336 4.87 -36.69 -13.04
CA GLU A 336 5.59 -37.83 -12.45
C GLU A 336 6.68 -37.40 -11.45
N HIS A 337 7.07 -36.13 -11.45
CA HIS A 337 8.04 -35.57 -10.52
C HIS A 337 7.40 -35.03 -9.23
N LEU A 338 6.08 -35.12 -9.09
CA LEU A 338 5.33 -34.72 -7.89
C LEU A 338 4.64 -35.94 -7.26
N THR A 339 4.59 -35.98 -5.94
CA THR A 339 3.91 -37.04 -5.18
C THR A 339 2.43 -36.74 -5.02
N ALA A 340 1.57 -37.76 -5.04
CA ALA A 340 0.13 -37.60 -4.86
C ALA A 340 -0.30 -37.13 -3.45
N SER A 341 0.47 -37.46 -2.40
CA SER A 341 0.15 -37.14 -1.00
C SER A 341 0.51 -35.71 -0.60
N ASP A 342 1.50 -35.13 -1.24
CA ASP A 342 2.19 -33.95 -0.75
C ASP A 342 1.50 -32.65 -1.18
N VAL A 343 1.81 -31.57 -0.44
CA VAL A 343 1.33 -30.22 -0.74
C VAL A 343 2.48 -29.39 -1.28
N TYR A 344 2.26 -28.75 -2.44
CA TYR A 344 3.28 -28.01 -3.17
C TYR A 344 2.88 -26.55 -3.39
N VAL A 345 3.91 -25.71 -3.49
CA VAL A 345 3.85 -24.32 -3.96
C VAL A 345 4.47 -24.26 -5.36
N GLY A 346 3.77 -23.65 -6.32
CA GLY A 346 4.28 -23.47 -7.68
C GLY A 346 4.91 -22.09 -7.90
N PHE A 347 6.09 -22.03 -8.52
CA PHE A 347 6.76 -20.80 -8.97
C PHE A 347 6.58 -20.58 -10.47
N ASN A 348 5.32 -20.62 -10.92
CA ASN A 348 4.90 -20.77 -12.32
C ASN A 348 3.94 -19.66 -12.82
N GLY A 349 3.97 -18.50 -12.17
CA GLY A 349 2.98 -17.42 -12.23
C GLY A 349 2.99 -16.58 -13.50
N ASN A 350 2.53 -17.12 -14.62
CA ASN A 350 2.31 -16.35 -15.86
C ASN A 350 1.05 -15.48 -15.76
N GLY A 351 1.14 -14.19 -15.47
CA GLY A 351 -0.03 -13.31 -15.20
C GLY A 351 -1.20 -13.33 -16.20
N LYS A 352 -1.06 -13.92 -17.40
CA LYS A 352 -2.14 -14.21 -18.36
C LYS A 352 -2.71 -15.65 -18.27
N ARG A 353 -1.92 -16.61 -17.82
CA ARG A 353 -2.19 -18.06 -17.78
C ARG A 353 -1.53 -18.71 -16.55
N LYS A 354 -2.13 -18.49 -15.38
CA LYS A 354 -1.61 -18.89 -14.06
C LYS A 354 -1.19 -20.37 -13.99
N GLY A 355 -0.03 -20.64 -13.38
CA GLY A 355 0.44 -22.00 -13.05
C GLY A 355 1.07 -22.80 -14.20
N ARG A 356 1.30 -22.18 -15.38
CA ARG A 356 1.74 -22.89 -16.59
C ARG A 356 3.25 -22.90 -16.86
N GLY A 357 4.00 -22.11 -16.09
CA GLY A 357 5.42 -21.88 -16.37
C GLY A 357 5.62 -21.12 -17.68
N TYR A 358 6.84 -21.18 -18.20
CA TYR A 358 7.26 -20.48 -19.41
C TYR A 358 8.13 -21.38 -20.29
N LYS A 359 8.25 -21.04 -21.57
CA LYS A 359 9.26 -21.65 -22.45
C LYS A 359 10.66 -21.43 -21.88
N LEU A 360 11.58 -22.34 -22.22
CA LEU A 360 12.96 -22.28 -21.76
C LEU A 360 13.65 -20.96 -22.10
N SER A 361 13.63 -20.54 -23.37
CA SER A 361 14.11 -19.23 -23.82
C SER A 361 13.49 -18.04 -23.07
N THR A 362 12.20 -18.12 -22.71
CA THR A 362 11.53 -17.05 -21.94
C THR A 362 12.05 -16.97 -20.51
N TRP A 363 12.28 -18.12 -19.86
CA TRP A 363 12.90 -18.16 -18.54
C TRP A 363 14.34 -17.64 -18.56
N ALA A 364 15.14 -18.09 -19.53
CA ALA A 364 16.51 -17.64 -19.69
C ALA A 364 16.58 -16.11 -19.90
N SER A 365 15.74 -15.57 -20.78
CA SER A 365 15.64 -14.13 -21.02
C SER A 365 15.22 -13.34 -19.77
N LYS A 366 14.21 -13.83 -19.03
CA LYS A 366 13.76 -13.22 -17.76
C LYS A 366 14.85 -13.17 -16.68
N ALA A 367 15.75 -14.16 -16.68
CA ALA A 367 16.88 -14.23 -15.77
C ALA A 367 18.19 -13.66 -16.37
N HIS A 368 18.10 -12.99 -17.52
CA HIS A 368 19.23 -12.35 -18.20
C HIS A 368 20.37 -13.33 -18.56
N TYR A 369 20.01 -14.52 -19.02
CA TYR A 369 20.92 -15.50 -19.62
C TYR A 369 20.85 -15.43 -21.15
N GLN A 370 22.01 -15.47 -21.81
CA GLN A 370 22.10 -15.54 -23.27
C GLN A 370 21.83 -16.95 -23.80
N GLN A 371 22.24 -17.98 -23.04
CA GLN A 371 22.09 -19.38 -23.42
C GLN A 371 21.20 -20.14 -22.43
N SER A 372 20.25 -20.90 -22.96
CA SER A 372 19.34 -21.76 -22.18
C SER A 372 20.09 -22.82 -21.34
N LEU A 373 21.25 -23.28 -21.81
CA LEU A 373 22.04 -24.30 -21.12
C LEU A 373 22.65 -23.77 -19.81
N ASP A 374 23.21 -22.56 -19.83
CA ASP A 374 23.80 -21.94 -18.63
C ASP A 374 22.72 -21.65 -17.59
N PHE A 375 21.54 -21.21 -18.04
CA PHE A 375 20.37 -21.08 -17.20
C PHE A 375 20.02 -22.41 -16.51
N LEU A 376 19.92 -23.52 -17.24
CA LEU A 376 19.58 -24.81 -16.65
C LEU A 376 20.64 -25.36 -15.69
N ARG A 377 21.92 -25.08 -15.94
CA ARG A 377 23.02 -25.45 -15.04
C ARG A 377 22.88 -24.76 -13.68
N ASP A 378 22.63 -23.45 -13.68
CA ASP A 378 22.41 -22.71 -12.44
C ASP A 378 21.10 -23.09 -11.76
N VAL A 379 20.03 -23.36 -12.53
CA VAL A 379 18.79 -23.89 -12.00
C VAL A 379 19.02 -25.21 -11.27
N ARG A 380 19.83 -26.12 -11.80
CA ARG A 380 20.11 -27.42 -11.17
C ARG A 380 20.75 -27.23 -9.79
N VAL A 381 21.79 -26.40 -9.71
CA VAL A 381 22.47 -26.06 -8.45
C VAL A 381 21.50 -25.44 -7.45
N LEU A 382 20.66 -24.50 -7.90
CA LEU A 382 19.65 -23.89 -7.03
C LEU A 382 18.61 -24.90 -6.57
N SER A 383 18.21 -25.82 -7.44
CA SER A 383 17.16 -26.80 -7.14
C SER A 383 17.60 -27.78 -6.06
N GLU A 384 18.84 -28.25 -6.13
CA GLU A 384 19.45 -29.10 -5.11
C GLU A 384 19.54 -28.36 -3.76
N ARG A 385 19.98 -27.10 -3.76
CA ARG A 385 20.16 -26.33 -2.52
C ARG A 385 18.86 -25.87 -1.87
N LEU A 386 17.86 -25.52 -2.67
CA LEU A 386 16.60 -24.95 -2.19
C LEU A 386 15.48 -26.00 -2.10
N GLY A 387 15.74 -27.24 -2.51
CA GLY A 387 14.73 -28.29 -2.60
C GLY A 387 13.62 -27.95 -3.60
N LEU A 388 14.00 -27.37 -4.76
CA LEU A 388 13.06 -27.13 -5.85
C LEU A 388 12.91 -28.39 -6.70
N ILE A 389 11.67 -28.66 -7.10
CA ILE A 389 11.34 -29.68 -8.09
C ILE A 389 11.14 -28.96 -9.42
N VAL A 390 11.94 -29.32 -10.41
CA VAL A 390 11.89 -28.75 -11.77
C VAL A 390 11.30 -29.79 -12.70
N ALA A 391 10.19 -29.43 -13.34
CA ALA A 391 9.50 -30.30 -14.28
C ALA A 391 9.14 -29.51 -15.53
N ALA A 392 9.46 -30.08 -16.70
CA ALA A 392 9.17 -29.45 -17.98
C ALA A 392 8.19 -30.32 -18.79
N ILE A 393 7.11 -29.72 -19.25
CA ILE A 393 6.07 -30.41 -20.03
C ILE A 393 6.18 -30.06 -21.50
N ASN A 394 6.10 -31.04 -22.40
CA ASN A 394 5.84 -30.80 -23.81
C ASN A 394 4.32 -30.68 -24.06
N PRO A 395 3.81 -29.49 -24.43
CA PRO A 395 2.39 -29.29 -24.69
C PRO A 395 1.76 -30.19 -25.75
N ALA A 396 2.55 -30.68 -26.71
CA ALA A 396 2.06 -31.48 -27.83
C ALA A 396 1.89 -32.96 -27.44
N THR A 397 2.79 -33.49 -26.61
CA THR A 397 2.78 -34.91 -26.21
C THR A 397 2.25 -35.12 -24.79
N SER A 398 2.09 -34.05 -24.00
CA SER A 398 1.78 -34.10 -22.56
C SER A 398 2.79 -34.89 -21.73
N MET A 399 4.00 -35.13 -22.25
CA MET A 399 5.07 -35.80 -21.53
C MET A 399 5.85 -34.82 -20.65
N TRP A 400 6.24 -35.29 -19.47
CA TRP A 400 7.11 -34.59 -18.53
C TRP A 400 8.55 -35.04 -18.67
N VAL A 401 9.46 -34.11 -18.47
CA VAL A 401 10.89 -34.39 -18.32
C VAL A 401 11.45 -33.64 -17.12
N GLY A 402 12.39 -34.27 -16.42
CA GLY A 402 13.11 -33.67 -15.31
C GLY A 402 14.23 -32.76 -15.81
N ILE A 403 14.92 -32.11 -14.87
CA ILE A 403 16.00 -31.17 -15.21
C ILE A 403 17.19 -31.84 -15.94
N SER A 404 17.58 -33.04 -15.53
CA SER A 404 18.70 -33.76 -16.15
C SER A 404 18.41 -34.11 -17.61
N ASP A 405 17.22 -34.63 -17.87
CA ASP A 405 16.77 -34.95 -19.23
C ASP A 405 16.59 -33.69 -20.07
N LEU A 406 16.10 -32.61 -19.47
CA LEU A 406 15.97 -31.33 -20.16
C LEU A 406 17.35 -30.76 -20.56
N ILE A 407 18.37 -30.87 -19.69
CA ILE A 407 19.74 -30.47 -20.02
C ILE A 407 20.28 -31.32 -21.18
N ALA A 408 20.07 -32.64 -21.15
CA ALA A 408 20.47 -33.54 -22.23
C ALA A 408 19.74 -33.20 -23.55
N LEU A 409 18.46 -32.86 -23.49
CA LEU A 409 17.67 -32.42 -24.65
C LEU A 409 18.19 -31.11 -25.23
N VAL A 410 18.59 -30.13 -24.42
CA VAL A 410 19.18 -28.87 -24.92
C VAL A 410 20.47 -29.15 -25.68
N HIS A 411 21.28 -30.10 -25.19
CA HIS A 411 22.55 -30.47 -25.81
C HIS A 411 22.35 -31.22 -27.14
N ASN A 412 21.45 -32.20 -27.15
CA ASN A 412 21.30 -33.13 -28.28
C ASN A 412 20.27 -32.66 -29.31
N ARG A 413 19.20 -31.98 -28.86
CA ARG A 413 18.01 -31.62 -29.66
C ARG A 413 17.42 -30.28 -29.20
N PRO A 414 18.13 -29.14 -29.36
CA PRO A 414 17.72 -27.84 -28.83
C PRO A 414 16.33 -27.38 -29.31
N CYS A 415 15.97 -27.65 -30.58
CA CYS A 415 14.66 -27.34 -31.12
C CYS A 415 13.51 -28.09 -30.43
N VAL A 416 13.78 -29.28 -29.89
CA VAL A 416 12.81 -30.07 -29.12
C VAL A 416 12.74 -29.55 -27.68
N ALA A 417 13.88 -29.19 -27.09
CA ALA A 417 13.92 -28.60 -25.76
C ALA A 417 13.09 -27.30 -25.67
N GLU A 418 13.17 -26.41 -26.66
CA GLU A 418 12.43 -25.15 -26.70
C GLU A 418 10.90 -25.30 -26.83
N ARG A 419 10.39 -26.49 -27.13
CA ARG A 419 8.95 -26.79 -27.11
C ARG A 419 8.41 -27.02 -25.70
N HIS A 420 9.29 -27.23 -24.72
CA HIS A 420 8.87 -27.52 -23.35
C HIS A 420 8.54 -26.25 -22.56
N HIS A 421 7.55 -26.35 -21.69
CA HIS A 421 7.25 -25.34 -20.68
C HIS A 421 7.84 -25.78 -19.35
N VAL A 422 8.83 -25.04 -18.87
CA VAL A 422 9.55 -25.32 -17.62
C VAL A 422 8.75 -24.76 -16.44
N ARG A 423 8.60 -25.60 -15.41
CA ARG A 423 7.89 -25.31 -14.18
C ARG A 423 8.72 -25.65 -12.96
N PHE A 424 8.49 -24.91 -11.90
CA PHE A 424 9.18 -24.95 -10.62
C PHE A 424 8.18 -25.18 -9.51
N TYR A 425 8.49 -26.11 -8.62
CA TYR A 425 7.68 -26.45 -7.46
C TYR A 425 8.56 -26.55 -6.21
N ALA A 426 7.99 -26.35 -5.03
CA ALA A 426 8.62 -26.68 -3.76
C ALA A 426 7.55 -27.21 -2.80
N PRO A 427 7.91 -28.03 -1.79
CA PRO A 427 6.95 -28.42 -0.76
C PRO A 427 6.40 -27.21 0.01
N ALA A 428 5.21 -27.35 0.63
CA ALA A 428 4.50 -26.22 1.25
C ALA A 428 5.25 -25.55 2.43
N ASP A 429 6.21 -26.25 3.03
CA ASP A 429 7.10 -25.76 4.09
C ASP A 429 8.22 -24.82 3.57
N VAL A 430 8.23 -24.47 2.27
CA VAL A 430 9.31 -23.75 1.58
C VAL A 430 9.80 -22.49 2.32
N VAL A 431 8.91 -21.73 2.97
CA VAL A 431 9.30 -20.52 3.72
C VAL A 431 10.11 -20.87 4.96
N GLU A 432 9.67 -21.87 5.71
CA GLU A 432 10.35 -22.33 6.91
C GLU A 432 11.68 -22.97 6.54
N ARG A 433 11.67 -23.84 5.52
CA ARG A 433 12.86 -24.50 4.98
C ARG A 433 13.92 -23.50 4.53
N TRP A 434 13.53 -22.51 3.73
CA TRP A 434 14.46 -21.48 3.28
C TRP A 434 14.84 -20.54 4.42
N GLY A 435 13.94 -20.25 5.36
CA GLY A 435 14.27 -19.53 6.58
C GLY A 435 15.41 -20.21 7.34
N LYS A 436 15.27 -21.50 7.63
CA LYS A 436 16.32 -22.33 8.27
C LYS A 436 17.61 -22.33 7.45
N LEU A 437 17.53 -22.54 6.15
CA LEU A 437 18.69 -22.52 5.26
C LEU A 437 19.45 -21.20 5.35
N PHE A 438 18.75 -20.06 5.27
CA PHE A 438 19.39 -18.75 5.35
C PHE A 438 19.66 -18.29 6.79
N GLY A 439 19.56 -19.17 7.81
CA GLY A 439 19.74 -18.78 9.22
C GLY A 439 18.77 -17.69 9.69
N TRP A 440 17.63 -17.56 8.99
CA TRP A 440 16.60 -16.58 9.24
C TRP A 440 15.43 -17.28 9.95
N SER A 441 15.48 -17.35 11.28
CA SER A 441 14.35 -17.92 12.03
C SER A 441 13.16 -16.95 11.99
N THR A 442 11.96 -17.50 11.85
CA THR A 442 10.69 -16.80 12.10
C THR A 442 10.50 -16.46 13.59
N GLU A 443 11.49 -16.78 14.44
CA GLU A 443 11.55 -16.50 15.87
C GLU A 443 12.29 -15.20 16.20
N ILE A 444 12.42 -14.26 15.25
CA ILE A 444 12.34 -12.85 15.67
C ILE A 444 10.91 -12.68 16.18
N SER A 445 10.74 -12.93 17.49
CA SER A 445 9.46 -13.12 18.16
C SER A 445 8.45 -12.07 17.68
N ARG A 446 7.27 -12.54 17.27
CA ARG A 446 6.07 -11.71 17.07
C ARG A 446 5.90 -10.68 18.21
N GLU A 447 6.41 -10.98 19.41
CA GLU A 447 6.33 -10.12 20.58
C GLU A 447 7.21 -8.87 20.51
N ALA A 448 8.34 -8.85 19.80
CA ALA A 448 9.15 -7.64 19.63
C ALA A 448 8.53 -6.65 18.62
N MET A 449 7.52 -7.09 17.85
CA MET A 449 6.81 -6.30 16.84
C MET A 449 5.44 -5.79 17.30
N LEU A 450 4.95 -6.27 18.44
CA LEU A 450 3.66 -5.92 19.02
C LEU A 450 3.90 -4.96 20.18
N ASP A 451 3.11 -3.89 20.27
CA ASP A 451 3.17 -3.04 21.47
C ASP A 451 2.85 -3.87 22.72
N ASN A 452 3.40 -3.47 23.87
CA ASN A 452 3.22 -4.19 25.14
C ASN A 452 1.74 -4.43 25.48
N ALA A 453 0.85 -3.54 25.05
CA ALA A 453 -0.59 -3.66 25.25
C ALA A 453 -1.18 -4.84 24.44
N THR A 454 -0.66 -5.09 23.24
CA THR A 454 -1.06 -6.19 22.38
C THR A 454 -0.47 -7.52 22.85
N VAL A 455 0.77 -7.53 23.34
CA VAL A 455 1.36 -8.70 24.00
C VAL A 455 0.58 -9.06 25.26
N ALA A 456 0.24 -8.07 26.11
CA ALA A 456 -0.58 -8.29 27.29
C ALA A 456 -1.98 -8.84 26.94
N LYS A 457 -2.63 -8.34 25.89
CA LYS A 457 -3.91 -8.91 25.42
C LYS A 457 -3.79 -10.37 25.00
N GLY A 458 -2.69 -10.75 24.34
CA GLY A 458 -2.39 -12.13 23.97
C GLY A 458 -2.28 -13.03 25.19
N ILE A 459 -1.48 -12.62 26.19
CA ILE A 459 -1.30 -13.36 27.46
C ILE A 459 -2.63 -13.58 28.18
N LEU A 460 -3.49 -12.56 28.25
CA LEU A 460 -4.81 -12.66 28.88
C LEU A 460 -5.74 -13.63 28.15
N LEU A 461 -5.71 -13.60 26.82
CA LEU A 461 -6.54 -14.45 25.98
C LEU A 461 -6.12 -15.92 26.07
N GLU A 462 -4.81 -16.19 25.94
CA GLU A 462 -4.25 -17.55 25.97
C GLU A 462 -4.44 -18.24 27.33
N ASN A 463 -4.41 -17.47 28.42
CA ASN A 463 -4.53 -17.98 29.78
C ASN A 463 -5.92 -17.76 30.39
N GLN A 464 -6.90 -17.33 29.57
CA GLN A 464 -8.29 -17.09 29.96
C GLN A 464 -8.44 -16.21 31.22
N VAL A 465 -7.63 -15.16 31.31
CA VAL A 465 -7.60 -14.26 32.47
C VAL A 465 -8.37 -12.98 32.20
N THR A 466 -9.24 -12.60 33.13
CA THR A 466 -9.94 -11.31 33.05
C THR A 466 -8.98 -10.13 33.27
N GLN A 467 -9.22 -9.01 32.57
CA GLN A 467 -8.42 -7.79 32.74
C GLN A 467 -8.37 -7.31 34.19
N ARG A 468 -9.47 -7.48 34.95
CA ARG A 468 -9.55 -7.10 36.37
C ARG A 468 -8.69 -7.97 37.27
N ALA A 469 -8.66 -9.29 37.03
CA ALA A 469 -7.81 -10.21 37.80
C ALA A 469 -6.33 -9.93 37.52
N ALA A 470 -5.98 -9.71 36.26
CA ALA A 470 -4.62 -9.35 35.86
C ALA A 470 -4.17 -8.00 36.43
N ALA A 471 -5.02 -6.97 36.37
CA ALA A 471 -4.73 -5.65 36.94
C ALA A 471 -4.46 -5.73 38.45
N ARG A 472 -5.30 -6.50 39.18
CA ARG A 472 -5.12 -6.75 40.62
C ARG A 472 -3.81 -7.48 40.92
N ALA A 473 -3.47 -8.48 40.12
CA ALA A 473 -2.27 -9.29 40.32
C ALA A 473 -0.96 -8.52 40.12
N ILE A 474 -0.92 -7.58 39.16
CA ILE A 474 0.27 -6.77 38.87
C ILE A 474 0.30 -5.42 39.63
N GLY A 475 -0.69 -5.16 40.48
CA GLY A 475 -0.78 -3.97 41.32
C GLY A 475 -1.15 -2.68 40.58
N ILE A 476 -1.98 -2.76 39.52
CA ILE A 476 -2.42 -1.61 38.73
C ILE A 476 -3.95 -1.46 38.84
N ASP A 477 -4.44 -0.22 38.92
CA ASP A 477 -5.87 0.06 38.85
C ASP A 477 -6.50 -0.50 37.56
N ALA A 478 -7.67 -1.13 37.67
CA ALA A 478 -8.32 -1.80 36.54
C ALA A 478 -8.72 -0.85 35.41
N SER A 479 -9.07 0.41 35.72
CA SER A 479 -9.38 1.43 34.72
C SER A 479 -8.12 1.92 34.02
N ALA A 480 -7.03 2.14 34.77
CA ALA A 480 -5.72 2.48 34.23
C ALA A 480 -5.17 1.36 33.32
N PHE A 481 -5.25 0.10 33.75
CA PHE A 481 -4.83 -1.05 32.95
C PHE A 481 -5.70 -1.21 31.69
N SER A 482 -7.01 -0.98 31.77
CA SER A 482 -7.90 -0.99 30.60
C SER A 482 -7.55 0.12 29.60
N LYS A 483 -7.21 1.33 30.07
CA LYS A 483 -6.72 2.43 29.22
C LYS A 483 -5.40 2.06 28.55
N MET A 484 -4.51 1.36 29.26
CA MET A 484 -3.24 0.88 28.71
C MET A 484 -3.44 -0.17 27.62
N LEU A 485 -4.28 -1.19 27.87
CA LEU A 485 -4.62 -2.21 26.86
C LEU A 485 -5.32 -1.59 25.64
N LYS A 486 -6.12 -0.54 25.81
CA LYS A 486 -6.78 0.17 24.70
C LYS A 486 -5.85 1.12 23.93
N GLY A 487 -4.55 1.13 24.24
CA GLY A 487 -3.56 2.00 23.57
C GLY A 487 -3.71 3.48 23.92
N ARG A 488 -4.54 3.83 24.92
CA ARG A 488 -4.73 5.21 25.38
C ARG A 488 -3.68 5.65 26.40
N ARG A 489 -2.86 4.72 26.89
CA ARG A 489 -1.72 4.95 27.78
C ARG A 489 -0.67 3.86 27.53
N LYS A 490 0.61 4.17 27.67
CA LYS A 490 1.68 3.18 27.46
C LYS A 490 1.70 2.15 28.59
N LEU A 491 1.79 0.87 28.25
CA LEU A 491 2.01 -0.21 29.23
C LEU A 491 3.53 -0.38 29.48
N PRO A 492 4.04 -0.13 30.68
CA PRO A 492 5.47 -0.27 30.98
C PRO A 492 5.96 -1.72 30.87
N ASN A 493 7.23 -1.91 30.48
CA ASN A 493 7.86 -3.25 30.37
C ASN A 493 7.80 -4.03 31.70
N GLN A 494 8.06 -3.36 32.82
CA GLN A 494 8.01 -3.99 34.16
C GLN A 494 6.61 -4.53 34.50
N SER A 495 5.55 -3.84 34.08
CA SER A 495 4.16 -4.27 34.28
C SER A 495 3.81 -5.49 33.43
N LEU A 496 4.34 -5.55 32.20
CA LEU A 496 4.21 -6.73 31.33
C LEU A 496 4.99 -7.93 31.88
N GLN A 497 6.16 -7.70 32.47
CA GLN A 497 6.97 -8.76 33.10
C GLN A 497 6.28 -9.35 34.33
N ARG A 498 5.74 -8.52 35.23
CA ARG A 498 4.94 -8.99 36.38
C ARG A 498 3.72 -9.80 35.94
N LEU A 499 3.09 -9.43 34.82
CA LEU A 499 1.97 -10.18 34.26
C LEU A 499 2.41 -11.57 33.79
N ARG A 500 3.59 -11.69 33.16
CA ARG A 500 4.16 -12.97 32.72
C ARG A 500 4.51 -13.87 33.90
N GLU A 501 5.17 -13.34 34.91
CA GLU A 501 5.57 -14.07 36.12
C GLU A 501 4.35 -14.61 36.88
N TRP A 502 3.32 -13.78 37.02
CA TRP A 502 2.07 -14.17 37.67
C TRP A 502 1.32 -15.25 36.88
N VAL A 503 1.23 -15.14 35.55
CA VAL A 503 0.58 -16.17 34.73
C VAL A 503 1.36 -17.50 34.74
N ALA A 504 2.69 -17.44 34.76
CA ALA A 504 3.55 -18.63 34.78
C ALA A 504 3.46 -19.41 36.11
N THR A 505 3.22 -18.71 37.22
CA THR A 505 3.11 -19.30 38.57
C THR A 505 1.68 -19.68 38.95
N ARG A 506 0.71 -19.44 38.07
CA ARG A 506 -0.70 -19.70 38.32
C ARG A 506 -1.07 -21.13 37.93
N ASP A 507 -1.65 -21.87 38.87
CA ASP A 507 -2.09 -23.25 38.65
C ASP A 507 -3.29 -23.31 37.69
N LYS A 508 -3.12 -24.01 36.55
CA LYS A 508 -4.09 -24.06 35.43
C LYS A 508 -5.26 -25.01 35.70
N THR A 509 -5.22 -25.77 36.79
CA THR A 509 -6.18 -26.84 37.11
C THR A 509 -7.45 -26.35 37.83
N SER A 510 -7.50 -25.10 38.28
CA SER A 510 -8.65 -24.55 39.00
C SER A 510 -9.28 -23.37 38.27
N THR A 511 -10.16 -23.62 37.29
CA THR A 511 -11.44 -22.91 37.10
C THR A 511 -12.22 -23.42 35.88
N GLN A 512 -13.15 -24.36 36.11
CA GLN A 512 -14.33 -24.52 35.24
C GLN A 512 -15.27 -23.31 35.41
N PRO A 513 -15.92 -22.79 34.36
CA PRO A 513 -17.04 -21.87 34.53
C PRO A 513 -18.26 -22.65 35.05
N GLN A 514 -18.64 -22.40 36.30
CA GLN A 514 -19.96 -22.76 36.82
C GLN A 514 -21.05 -21.86 36.21
N PRO A 515 -22.27 -22.36 35.99
CA PRO A 515 -23.39 -21.58 35.48
C PRO A 515 -23.75 -20.48 36.48
N ALA A 516 -23.84 -19.24 35.98
CA ALA A 516 -24.15 -18.08 36.80
C ALA A 516 -25.57 -18.21 37.38
N ARG A 517 -25.63 -18.27 38.71
CA ARG A 517 -26.85 -18.19 39.49
C ARG A 517 -27.45 -16.79 39.38
N TYR A 518 -28.76 -16.80 39.21
CA TYR A 518 -29.74 -15.76 39.44
C TYR A 518 -29.40 -14.86 40.65
N ILE A 519 -29.34 -13.54 40.45
CA ILE A 519 -29.53 -12.57 41.53
C ILE A 519 -30.57 -11.56 41.06
N ASP A 520 -31.58 -11.47 41.92
CA ASP A 520 -32.81 -10.70 41.86
C ASP A 520 -32.59 -9.18 41.99
N SER A 521 -33.59 -8.50 41.45
CA SER A 521 -33.93 -7.08 41.38
C SER A 521 -33.50 -6.19 42.55
N SER A 522 -33.01 -4.99 42.21
CA SER A 522 -33.66 -3.71 42.55
C SER A 522 -32.71 -2.54 42.31
N ARG A 523 -32.97 -1.78 41.24
CA ARG A 523 -33.02 -0.31 41.21
C ARG A 523 -33.18 0.13 39.75
N GLN A 524 -34.44 0.40 39.44
CA GLN A 524 -34.91 1.02 38.22
C GLN A 524 -34.36 2.45 38.10
N THR A 525 -33.88 2.80 36.91
CA THR A 525 -34.31 4.04 36.24
C THR A 525 -34.48 3.76 34.75
N ALA A 526 -35.77 3.67 34.36
CA ALA A 526 -36.42 3.63 33.05
C ALA A 526 -35.58 3.40 31.76
N THR A 527 -35.77 2.24 31.14
CA THR A 527 -35.34 1.89 29.76
C THR A 527 -36.59 1.49 28.94
N PRO A 528 -36.69 1.79 27.62
CA PRO A 528 -37.79 1.32 26.78
C PRO A 528 -37.68 -0.21 26.54
N PRO A 529 -38.77 -0.89 26.12
CA PRO A 529 -38.98 -2.32 26.37
C PRO A 529 -37.96 -3.24 25.68
N ASP A 530 -37.56 -4.29 26.42
CA ASP A 530 -36.71 -5.43 26.02
C ASP A 530 -37.24 -6.16 24.77
N THR A 531 -36.98 -5.59 23.59
CA THR A 531 -37.20 -6.30 22.32
C THR A 531 -35.85 -6.83 21.85
N SER A 532 -35.71 -8.15 21.79
CA SER A 532 -34.49 -8.79 21.30
C SER A 532 -34.18 -8.38 19.87
N MET A 533 -32.90 -8.38 19.48
CA MET A 533 -32.48 -8.02 18.13
C MET A 533 -33.12 -8.91 17.04
N LEU A 534 -33.40 -10.18 17.39
CA LEU A 534 -34.19 -11.10 16.57
C LEU A 534 -35.63 -10.61 16.36
N ALA A 535 -36.32 -10.19 17.43
CA ALA A 535 -37.69 -9.70 17.31
C ALA A 535 -37.77 -8.46 16.41
N CYS A 536 -36.80 -7.54 16.51
CA CYS A 536 -36.70 -6.41 15.59
C CYS A 536 -36.43 -6.84 14.13
N ALA A 537 -35.54 -7.81 13.91
CA ALA A 537 -35.25 -8.33 12.57
C ALA A 537 -36.49 -8.99 11.92
N LEU A 538 -37.25 -9.77 12.69
CA LEU A 538 -38.50 -10.38 12.23
C LEU A 538 -39.56 -9.32 11.91
N GLU A 539 -39.67 -8.26 12.72
CA GLU A 539 -40.58 -7.14 12.46
C GLU A 539 -40.25 -6.42 11.15
N TYR A 540 -38.97 -6.11 10.90
CA TYR A 540 -38.56 -5.55 9.61
C TYR A 540 -38.87 -6.50 8.44
N ARG A 541 -38.66 -7.80 8.63
CA ARG A 541 -38.98 -8.80 7.60
C ARG A 541 -40.48 -8.85 7.30
N ARG A 542 -41.35 -8.74 8.31
CA ARG A 542 -42.81 -8.72 8.14
C ARG A 542 -43.30 -7.48 7.41
N ARG A 543 -42.56 -6.38 7.49
CA ARG A 543 -42.77 -5.17 6.67
C ARG A 543 -42.30 -5.32 5.21
N GLY A 544 -41.87 -6.51 4.81
CA GLY A 544 -41.40 -6.81 3.45
C GLY A 544 -39.93 -6.44 3.22
N TRP A 545 -39.18 -6.08 4.26
CA TRP A 545 -37.79 -5.66 4.08
C TRP A 545 -36.82 -6.86 4.06
N SER A 546 -35.86 -6.82 3.14
CA SER A 546 -34.75 -7.76 3.08
C SER A 546 -33.70 -7.39 4.12
N VAL A 547 -33.68 -8.12 5.25
CA VAL A 547 -32.78 -7.88 6.38
C VAL A 547 -31.81 -9.03 6.62
N ILE A 548 -30.57 -8.69 6.97
CA ILE A 548 -29.48 -9.64 7.20
C ILE A 548 -28.69 -9.28 8.47
N PRO A 549 -28.07 -10.26 9.13
CA PRO A 549 -27.26 -10.00 10.33
C PRO A 549 -26.00 -9.21 10.00
N GLN A 550 -25.69 -8.24 10.85
CA GLN A 550 -24.47 -7.43 10.86
C GLN A 550 -23.46 -7.99 11.85
N LEU A 551 -22.19 -8.08 11.45
CA LEU A 551 -21.11 -8.40 12.37
C LEU A 551 -20.97 -7.31 13.45
N LEU A 552 -20.82 -7.73 14.71
CA LEU A 552 -20.69 -6.82 15.85
C LEU A 552 -19.58 -5.78 15.62
N ASN A 553 -19.90 -4.50 15.84
CA ASN A 553 -19.00 -3.35 15.63
C ASN A 553 -18.44 -3.17 14.21
N ALA A 554 -19.01 -3.82 13.20
CA ALA A 554 -18.59 -3.70 11.81
C ALA A 554 -19.79 -3.37 10.89
N LYS A 555 -19.63 -2.50 9.88
CA LYS A 555 -20.67 -2.23 8.87
C LYS A 555 -20.77 -3.34 7.81
N GLN A 556 -20.55 -4.61 8.18
CA GLN A 556 -20.45 -5.73 7.25
C GLN A 556 -21.48 -6.82 7.58
N PRO A 557 -22.13 -7.43 6.57
CA PRO A 557 -22.97 -8.59 6.77
C PRO A 557 -22.19 -9.80 7.31
N ALA A 558 -22.80 -10.54 8.24
CA ALA A 558 -22.28 -11.81 8.75
C ALA A 558 -22.50 -12.98 7.77
N VAL A 559 -23.38 -12.80 6.78
CA VAL A 559 -23.77 -13.81 5.79
C VAL A 559 -23.44 -13.38 4.36
N LYS A 560 -23.38 -14.35 3.44
CA LYS A 560 -23.35 -14.06 2.00
C LYS A 560 -24.70 -13.49 1.61
N TRP A 561 -24.74 -12.23 1.19
CA TRP A 561 -25.98 -11.48 1.09
C TRP A 561 -26.50 -11.23 -0.32
N LYS A 562 -25.71 -11.58 -1.36
CA LYS A 562 -26.07 -11.28 -2.76
C LYS A 562 -27.38 -11.91 -3.21
N ALA A 563 -27.68 -13.13 -2.75
CA ALA A 563 -28.95 -13.79 -3.06
C ALA A 563 -30.15 -12.97 -2.52
N PHE A 564 -29.97 -12.29 -1.39
CA PHE A 564 -31.02 -11.49 -0.77
C PHE A 564 -31.25 -10.12 -1.42
N GLN A 565 -30.60 -9.85 -2.55
CA GLN A 565 -30.93 -8.71 -3.43
C GLN A 565 -32.13 -9.02 -4.34
N THR A 566 -32.41 -10.30 -4.58
CA THR A 566 -33.48 -10.77 -5.47
C THR A 566 -34.47 -11.69 -4.76
N GLU A 567 -34.21 -12.08 -3.52
CA GLU A 567 -35.06 -12.98 -2.72
C GLU A 567 -35.13 -12.51 -1.27
N LEU A 568 -36.31 -12.51 -0.63
CA LEU A 568 -36.42 -12.15 0.79
C LEU A 568 -36.02 -13.33 1.68
N PRO A 569 -35.20 -13.11 2.73
CA PRO A 569 -34.86 -14.18 3.67
C PRO A 569 -36.11 -14.68 4.40
N SER A 570 -36.27 -15.99 4.58
CA SER A 570 -37.37 -16.58 5.36
C SER A 570 -37.24 -16.24 6.85
N GLU A 571 -38.36 -16.21 7.59
CA GLU A 571 -38.33 -16.03 9.06
C GLU A 571 -37.47 -17.11 9.74
N SER A 572 -37.51 -18.36 9.26
CA SER A 572 -36.65 -19.44 9.75
C SER A 572 -35.15 -19.16 9.55
N GLN A 573 -34.75 -18.59 8.41
CA GLN A 573 -33.35 -18.22 8.17
C GLN A 573 -32.92 -17.08 9.11
N ILE A 574 -33.81 -16.11 9.37
CA ILE A 574 -33.56 -15.03 10.33
C ILE A 574 -33.40 -15.60 11.75
N CYS A 575 -34.28 -16.49 12.20
CA CYS A 575 -34.15 -17.15 13.51
C CYS A 575 -32.81 -17.87 13.65
N GLN A 576 -32.44 -18.70 12.67
CA GLN A 576 -31.15 -19.42 12.67
C GLN A 576 -29.94 -18.48 12.73
N TRP A 577 -30.01 -17.31 12.08
CA TRP A 577 -28.91 -16.34 12.11
C TRP A 577 -28.72 -15.71 13.48
N TRP A 578 -29.80 -15.36 14.17
CA TRP A 578 -29.73 -14.76 15.51
C TRP A 578 -29.60 -15.79 16.64
N GLU A 579 -29.96 -17.05 16.43
CA GLU A 579 -29.52 -18.16 17.30
C GLU A 579 -27.99 -18.30 17.26
N ARG A 580 -27.41 -18.22 16.07
CA ARG A 580 -25.95 -18.33 15.87
C ARG A 580 -25.20 -17.08 16.35
N TRP A 581 -25.79 -15.89 16.20
CA TRP A 581 -25.21 -14.61 16.60
C TRP A 581 -26.25 -13.74 17.34
N PRO A 582 -26.48 -13.99 18.64
CA PRO A 582 -27.52 -13.28 19.40
C PRO A 582 -27.36 -11.76 19.41
N ASP A 583 -26.11 -11.27 19.37
CA ASP A 583 -25.76 -9.84 19.42
C ASP A 583 -25.56 -9.20 18.03
N ALA A 584 -25.86 -9.90 16.94
CA ALA A 584 -25.69 -9.34 15.59
C ALA A 584 -26.63 -8.17 15.33
N GLY A 585 -26.13 -7.07 14.78
CA GLY A 585 -26.99 -5.96 14.33
C GLY A 585 -27.81 -6.33 13.08
N ILE A 586 -28.59 -5.40 12.57
CA ILE A 586 -29.52 -5.56 11.45
C ILE A 586 -29.09 -4.64 10.31
N ILE A 587 -28.86 -5.21 9.12
CA ILE A 587 -28.67 -4.47 7.87
C ILE A 587 -29.88 -4.66 6.97
N LEU A 588 -30.42 -3.55 6.46
CA LEU A 588 -31.36 -3.49 5.35
C LEU A 588 -30.61 -3.56 4.02
N ILE A 589 -31.10 -4.39 3.10
CA ILE A 589 -30.79 -4.29 1.67
C ILE A 589 -31.88 -3.43 1.02
N ALA A 590 -31.56 -2.17 0.74
CA ALA A 590 -32.44 -1.22 0.06
C ALA A 590 -32.60 -1.56 -1.43
N GLY A 591 -33.65 -1.02 -2.05
CA GLY A 591 -34.02 -1.30 -3.42
C GLY A 591 -35.46 -1.74 -3.58
N GLU A 592 -35.78 -2.06 -4.83
CA GLU A 592 -37.10 -2.49 -5.30
C GLU A 592 -37.66 -3.66 -4.48
N LEU A 593 -36.84 -4.68 -4.19
CA LEU A 593 -37.25 -5.85 -3.41
C LEU A 593 -37.75 -5.50 -2.00
N SER A 594 -37.10 -4.54 -1.32
CA SER A 594 -37.51 -4.08 0.01
C SER A 594 -38.52 -2.93 -0.06
N GLY A 595 -38.79 -2.39 -1.26
CA GLY A 595 -39.65 -1.22 -1.45
C GLY A 595 -39.11 0.09 -0.87
N VAL A 596 -37.80 0.19 -0.60
CA VAL A 596 -37.20 1.35 0.09
C VAL A 596 -36.03 1.96 -0.68
N LEU A 597 -36.01 3.29 -0.78
CA LEU A 597 -34.84 4.12 -1.10
C LEU A 597 -34.40 4.86 0.18
N VAL A 598 -33.11 4.86 0.49
CA VAL A 598 -32.58 5.58 1.67
C VAL A 598 -31.65 6.71 1.26
N VAL A 599 -31.85 7.90 1.83
CA VAL A 599 -30.91 9.03 1.74
C VAL A 599 -30.09 9.08 3.03
N ASP A 600 -28.80 8.80 2.92
CA ASP A 600 -27.81 8.74 4.00
C ASP A 600 -27.02 10.05 4.04
N VAL A 601 -27.27 10.85 5.09
CA VAL A 601 -26.64 12.14 5.32
C VAL A 601 -25.50 11.95 6.31
N ASP A 602 -24.27 12.22 5.89
CA ASP A 602 -23.07 11.83 6.65
C ASP A 602 -22.24 13.03 7.19
N SER A 603 -22.67 14.27 6.94
CA SER A 603 -22.08 15.49 7.55
C SER A 603 -23.02 16.69 7.54
N GLN A 604 -22.64 17.76 8.25
CA GLN A 604 -23.37 19.02 8.26
C GLN A 604 -23.46 19.65 6.85
N GLU A 605 -22.38 19.64 6.07
CA GLU A 605 -22.39 20.19 4.71
C GLU A 605 -23.33 19.39 3.79
N ALA A 606 -23.39 18.06 3.96
CA ALA A 606 -24.34 17.22 3.23
C ALA A 606 -25.81 17.55 3.59
N LYS A 607 -26.08 17.80 4.87
CA LYS A 607 -27.40 18.25 5.35
C LYS A 607 -27.78 19.61 4.76
N GLU A 608 -26.85 20.56 4.73
CA GLU A 608 -27.06 21.88 4.14
C GLU A 608 -27.35 21.80 2.64
N VAL A 609 -26.58 21.00 1.89
CA VAL A 609 -26.82 20.75 0.46
C VAL A 609 -28.20 20.12 0.24
N LEU A 610 -28.57 19.12 1.03
CA LEU A 610 -29.88 18.48 0.95
C LEU A 610 -31.01 19.49 1.23
N THR A 611 -30.87 20.28 2.29
CA THR A 611 -31.87 21.28 2.70
C THR A 611 -32.01 22.36 1.63
N HIS A 612 -30.90 22.87 1.11
CA HIS A 612 -30.91 23.87 0.03
C HIS A 612 -31.58 23.35 -1.25
N ARG A 613 -31.35 22.07 -1.61
CA ARG A 613 -31.93 21.47 -2.82
C ARG A 613 -33.42 21.18 -2.68
N LEU A 614 -33.88 20.80 -1.49
CA LEU A 614 -35.27 20.43 -1.23
C LEU A 614 -36.11 21.58 -0.64
N GLY A 615 -35.48 22.69 -0.25
CA GLY A 615 -36.08 23.76 0.56
C GLY A 615 -36.19 23.36 2.03
N GLU A 616 -36.80 22.21 2.32
CA GLU A 616 -36.94 21.65 3.66
C GLU A 616 -36.69 20.14 3.67
N ILE A 617 -36.34 19.60 4.85
CA ILE A 617 -36.14 18.15 5.00
C ILE A 617 -37.50 17.47 5.16
N PRO A 618 -37.89 16.55 4.25
CA PRO A 618 -39.19 15.89 4.31
C PRO A 618 -39.47 15.19 5.66
N LEU A 619 -40.74 15.19 6.07
CA LEU A 619 -41.22 14.45 7.24
C LEU A 619 -41.44 12.96 6.88
N VAL A 620 -40.35 12.20 6.84
CA VAL A 620 -40.34 10.75 6.60
C VAL A 620 -39.64 10.00 7.73
N PRO A 621 -39.80 8.67 7.86
CA PRO A 621 -39.09 7.91 8.86
C PRO A 621 -37.60 8.20 8.81
N THR A 622 -37.03 8.51 9.98
CA THR A 622 -35.67 9.01 10.09
C THR A 622 -34.93 8.23 11.17
N SER A 623 -33.83 7.57 10.81
CA SER A 623 -32.96 6.93 11.79
C SER A 623 -31.73 7.79 12.07
N GLN A 624 -31.46 8.06 13.33
CA GLN A 624 -30.23 8.71 13.77
C GLN A 624 -29.11 7.68 13.86
N SER A 625 -27.93 8.06 13.38
CA SER A 625 -26.74 7.21 13.48
C SER A 625 -26.23 7.14 14.92
N GLY A 626 -25.59 6.04 15.29
CA GLY A 626 -24.96 5.91 16.62
C GLY A 626 -23.71 6.79 16.82
N SER A 627 -23.35 7.69 15.90
CA SER A 627 -22.18 8.57 16.09
C SER A 627 -22.42 9.74 17.06
N GLN A 628 -23.66 9.95 17.52
CA GLN A 628 -24.08 11.13 18.33
C GLN A 628 -23.94 12.47 17.61
N ASP A 629 -23.67 12.45 16.31
CA ASP A 629 -23.65 13.66 15.49
C ASP A 629 -25.07 13.91 14.97
N PRO A 630 -25.73 15.02 15.34
CA PRO A 630 -27.11 15.29 14.95
C PRO A 630 -27.27 15.53 13.44
N HIS A 631 -26.17 15.72 12.72
CA HIS A 631 -26.16 15.93 11.27
C HIS A 631 -26.01 14.61 10.50
N ARG A 632 -25.93 13.48 11.21
CA ARG A 632 -25.77 12.14 10.62
C ARG A 632 -26.98 11.25 10.83
N PHE A 633 -27.83 11.18 9.81
CA PHE A 633 -29.10 10.48 9.85
C PHE A 633 -29.45 9.89 8.48
N HIS A 634 -30.36 8.92 8.48
CA HIS A 634 -30.90 8.30 7.27
C HIS A 634 -32.39 8.63 7.14
N LEU A 635 -32.80 9.09 5.96
CA LEU A 635 -34.21 9.31 5.58
C LEU A 635 -34.69 8.14 4.73
N PHE A 636 -35.84 7.56 5.07
CA PHE A 636 -36.40 6.40 4.37
C PHE A 636 -37.59 6.81 3.51
N PHE A 637 -37.51 6.53 2.21
CA PHE A 637 -38.55 6.81 1.22
C PHE A 637 -39.03 5.50 0.59
N GLN A 638 -40.24 5.54 0.04
CA GLN A 638 -40.70 4.48 -0.85
C GLN A 638 -39.79 4.41 -2.07
N HIS A 639 -39.40 3.20 -2.47
CA HIS A 639 -38.56 3.03 -3.67
C HIS A 639 -39.31 3.50 -4.93
N PRO A 640 -38.69 4.31 -5.80
CA PRO A 640 -39.35 4.83 -6.98
C PRO A 640 -39.36 3.81 -8.12
N ALA A 641 -40.34 3.87 -9.02
CA ALA A 641 -40.46 3.01 -10.20
C ALA A 641 -39.45 3.35 -11.32
N ILE A 642 -38.19 3.62 -10.95
CA ILE A 642 -37.06 3.86 -11.85
C ILE A 642 -35.85 3.00 -11.43
N PRO A 643 -34.94 2.65 -12.34
CA PRO A 643 -33.70 1.98 -11.97
C PRO A 643 -32.87 2.85 -11.03
N THR A 644 -32.48 2.30 -9.87
CA THR A 644 -31.60 2.98 -8.92
C THR A 644 -30.31 2.18 -8.71
N LYS A 645 -29.21 2.87 -8.37
CA LYS A 645 -27.92 2.25 -8.07
C LYS A 645 -27.84 1.90 -6.58
N ALA A 646 -26.97 0.94 -6.22
CA ALA A 646 -26.68 0.60 -4.83
C ALA A 646 -26.17 1.79 -3.99
N LYS A 647 -25.50 2.74 -4.67
CA LYS A 647 -25.08 4.02 -4.12
C LYS A 647 -24.98 5.03 -5.26
N SER A 648 -25.55 6.21 -5.08
CA SER A 648 -25.35 7.40 -5.93
C SER A 648 -25.08 8.61 -5.04
N THR A 649 -24.27 9.57 -5.50
CA THR A 649 -23.93 10.80 -4.77
C THR A 649 -24.00 12.01 -5.71
N PRO A 650 -25.17 12.29 -6.32
CA PRO A 650 -25.28 13.28 -7.40
C PRO A 650 -25.08 14.73 -6.94
N TRP A 651 -25.23 15.00 -5.64
CA TRP A 651 -25.17 16.37 -5.09
C TRP A 651 -23.97 16.64 -4.20
N HIS A 652 -23.49 15.63 -3.45
CA HIS A 652 -22.37 15.78 -2.54
C HIS A 652 -21.76 14.41 -2.18
N PRO A 653 -20.43 14.26 -2.04
CA PRO A 653 -19.79 12.98 -1.74
C PRO A 653 -20.23 12.30 -0.42
N LYS A 654 -20.69 13.09 0.55
CA LYS A 654 -21.22 12.63 1.85
C LYS A 654 -22.76 12.63 1.94
N LEU A 655 -23.44 12.78 0.80
CA LEU A 655 -24.90 12.67 0.69
C LEU A 655 -25.23 11.50 -0.24
N GLU A 656 -25.50 10.34 0.35
CA GLU A 656 -25.58 9.08 -0.39
C GLU A 656 -27.02 8.61 -0.58
N PHE A 657 -27.40 8.36 -1.83
CA PHE A 657 -28.70 7.81 -2.22
C PHE A 657 -28.53 6.30 -2.42
N ARG A 658 -29.16 5.51 -1.57
CA ARG A 658 -29.05 4.04 -1.49
C ARG A 658 -30.30 3.40 -2.08
N GLY A 659 -30.20 2.94 -3.32
CA GLY A 659 -31.24 2.20 -4.03
C GLY A 659 -30.91 0.71 -4.15
N ASN A 660 -31.14 0.11 -5.31
CA ASN A 660 -31.02 -1.34 -5.52
C ASN A 660 -29.68 -1.92 -5.05
N ALA A 661 -29.74 -2.86 -4.11
CA ALA A 661 -28.60 -3.50 -3.45
C ALA A 661 -27.76 -2.60 -2.52
N GLY A 662 -28.27 -1.41 -2.16
CA GLY A 662 -27.69 -0.53 -1.16
C GLY A 662 -27.83 -1.12 0.25
N LEU A 663 -26.80 -1.00 1.09
CA LEU A 663 -26.84 -1.52 2.47
C LEU A 663 -26.99 -0.37 3.46
N VAL A 664 -27.93 -0.50 4.40
CA VAL A 664 -28.20 0.49 5.45
C VAL A 664 -28.32 -0.22 6.78
N VAL A 665 -27.65 0.27 7.83
CA VAL A 665 -27.78 -0.29 9.19
C VAL A 665 -29.06 0.24 9.83
N LEU A 666 -29.89 -0.66 10.39
CA LEU A 666 -31.17 -0.32 11.00
C LEU A 666 -31.09 -0.21 12.53
N PRO A 667 -31.92 0.62 13.18
CA PRO A 667 -32.15 0.55 14.62
C PRO A 667 -32.65 -0.84 15.07
N PRO A 668 -32.30 -1.38 16.25
CA PRO A 668 -31.46 -0.78 17.30
C PRO A 668 -29.98 -1.19 17.25
N SER A 669 -29.44 -1.52 16.06
CA SER A 669 -28.07 -2.04 15.88
C SER A 669 -26.97 -1.14 16.47
N LEU A 670 -25.87 -1.75 16.92
CA LEU A 670 -24.72 -1.01 17.46
C LEU A 670 -23.86 -0.37 16.36
N HIS A 671 -23.54 0.90 16.54
CA HIS A 671 -22.55 1.63 15.77
C HIS A 671 -21.14 1.38 16.35
N LYS A 672 -20.09 1.58 15.53
CA LYS A 672 -18.68 1.41 15.94
C LYS A 672 -18.24 2.27 17.15
N SER A 673 -19.01 3.31 17.49
CA SER A 673 -18.80 4.14 18.68
C SER A 673 -19.24 3.46 19.98
N GLY A 674 -20.03 2.38 19.90
CA GLY A 674 -20.66 1.72 21.03
C GLY A 674 -22.11 2.18 21.30
N ASN A 675 -22.62 3.20 20.59
CA ASN A 675 -24.03 3.61 20.72
C ASN A 675 -24.90 2.94 19.65
N SER A 676 -26.20 2.77 19.94
CA SER A 676 -27.16 2.21 18.98
C SER A 676 -27.67 3.23 17.97
N TYR A 677 -27.94 2.77 16.76
CA TYR A 677 -28.85 3.45 15.83
C TYR A 677 -30.25 3.52 16.45
N ARG A 678 -30.94 4.64 16.31
CA ARG A 678 -32.28 4.86 16.89
C ARG A 678 -33.20 5.55 15.89
N TRP A 679 -34.47 5.21 15.90
CA TRP A 679 -35.47 6.03 15.21
C TRP A 679 -35.55 7.39 15.92
N GLN A 680 -35.61 8.47 15.14
CA GLN A 680 -35.84 9.81 15.69
C GLN A 680 -37.25 9.86 16.28
N VAL A 681 -37.40 10.51 17.43
CA VAL A 681 -38.69 10.65 18.13
C VAL A 681 -39.73 11.27 17.21
N GLY A 682 -40.89 10.63 17.07
CA GLY A 682 -41.99 11.06 16.18
C GLY A 682 -41.73 10.80 14.69
N ARG A 683 -40.65 10.10 14.34
CA ARG A 683 -40.29 9.71 12.97
C ARG A 683 -39.87 8.23 12.91
N ALA A 684 -40.38 7.39 13.81
CA ALA A 684 -40.23 5.94 13.68
C ALA A 684 -41.15 5.39 12.59
N LEU A 685 -40.93 4.12 12.19
CA LEU A 685 -41.78 3.45 11.19
C LEU A 685 -43.22 3.20 11.65
N SER A 686 -43.50 3.34 12.95
CA SER A 686 -44.86 3.35 13.51
C SER A 686 -45.52 4.73 13.43
N ASP A 687 -44.71 5.79 13.34
CA ASP A 687 -45.16 7.17 13.56
C ASP A 687 -45.29 7.95 12.25
N ALA A 688 -44.60 7.51 11.20
CA ALA A 688 -44.65 8.10 9.86
C ALA A 688 -44.63 7.01 8.76
N PRO A 689 -45.45 7.14 7.70
CA PRO A 689 -45.36 6.25 6.55
C PRO A 689 -44.11 6.58 5.70
N LEU A 690 -43.65 5.61 4.91
CA LEU A 690 -42.67 5.89 3.85
C LEU A 690 -43.30 6.84 2.83
N GLY A 691 -42.76 8.04 2.69
CA GLY A 691 -43.21 9.02 1.70
C GLY A 691 -42.62 8.75 0.31
N PRO A 692 -43.23 9.31 -0.75
CA PRO A 692 -42.64 9.27 -2.09
C PRO A 692 -41.30 10.02 -2.13
N VAL A 693 -40.43 9.64 -3.06
CA VAL A 693 -39.16 10.34 -3.30
C VAL A 693 -39.45 11.71 -3.92
N PRO A 694 -38.94 12.83 -3.36
CA PRO A 694 -39.08 14.16 -3.94
C PRO A 694 -38.64 14.20 -5.41
N ALA A 695 -39.37 14.96 -6.25
CA ALA A 695 -39.08 15.07 -7.69
C ALA A 695 -37.64 15.49 -7.98
N THR A 696 -37.09 16.43 -7.20
CA THR A 696 -35.69 16.87 -7.30
C THR A 696 -34.71 15.70 -7.12
N ILE A 697 -34.98 14.76 -6.21
CA ILE A 697 -34.16 13.57 -6.01
C ILE A 697 -34.32 12.61 -7.21
N LEU A 698 -35.54 12.44 -7.73
CA LEU A 698 -35.80 11.59 -8.90
C LEU A 698 -35.02 12.10 -10.13
N GLU A 699 -35.08 13.40 -10.41
CA GLU A 699 -34.34 14.07 -11.48
C GLU A 699 -32.83 13.80 -11.38
N ALA A 700 -32.28 13.87 -10.16
CA ALA A 700 -30.87 13.61 -9.90
C ALA A 700 -30.47 12.12 -10.02
N LEU A 701 -31.44 11.21 -9.94
CA LEU A 701 -31.23 9.76 -10.09
C LEU A 701 -31.44 9.29 -11.54
N THR A 702 -32.21 10.02 -12.35
CA THR A 702 -32.34 9.78 -13.79
C THR A 702 -31.06 10.20 -14.53
N PRO A 703 -30.46 9.31 -15.35
CA PRO A 703 -29.30 9.66 -16.16
C PRO A 703 -29.66 10.73 -17.20
N ALA A 704 -28.84 11.78 -17.30
CA ALA A 704 -29.01 12.84 -18.30
C ALA A 704 -28.96 12.26 -19.74
N PRO A 705 -29.69 12.85 -20.71
CA PRO A 705 -29.53 12.49 -22.12
C PRO A 705 -28.08 12.70 -22.60
N ALA A 706 -27.69 11.94 -23.62
CA ALA A 706 -26.33 11.93 -24.16
C ALA A 706 -25.83 13.34 -24.53
N LYS A 707 -24.52 13.56 -24.31
CA LYS A 707 -23.76 14.80 -24.50
C LYS A 707 -24.19 15.61 -25.74
N CYS A 708 -24.20 16.94 -25.59
CA CYS A 708 -24.43 17.90 -26.68
C CYS A 708 -23.55 17.55 -27.92
N PRO A 709 -24.13 17.39 -29.12
CA PRO A 709 -23.40 16.99 -30.33
C PRO A 709 -22.35 17.99 -30.83
N VAL A 710 -22.29 19.19 -30.24
CA VAL A 710 -21.46 20.30 -30.70
C VAL A 710 -20.01 20.19 -30.20
N CYS A 711 -19.71 19.26 -29.29
CA CYS A 711 -18.41 19.17 -28.63
C CYS A 711 -17.81 17.75 -28.77
N GLU A 712 -17.33 17.38 -29.96
CA GLU A 712 -16.42 16.24 -30.05
C GLU A 712 -15.07 16.60 -29.41
N PRO A 713 -14.47 15.72 -28.59
CA PRO A 713 -13.17 15.97 -27.97
C PRO A 713 -12.04 15.85 -29.01
N GLY A 714 -11.86 16.90 -29.80
CA GLY A 714 -10.61 17.14 -30.54
C GLY A 714 -9.54 17.61 -29.57
N TYR A 715 -8.38 16.96 -29.56
CA TYR A 715 -7.19 17.44 -28.87
C TYR A 715 -6.73 18.75 -29.52
N ILE A 716 -6.71 19.86 -28.76
CA ILE A 716 -6.05 21.10 -29.18
C ILE A 716 -4.80 21.27 -28.34
N ALA A 717 -3.70 21.63 -29.01
CA ALA A 717 -2.39 21.81 -28.43
C ALA A 717 -2.44 22.77 -27.23
N ASP A 718 -1.56 22.53 -26.23
CA ASP A 718 -1.23 23.54 -25.22
C ASP A 718 -0.94 24.86 -25.97
N PRO A 719 -1.44 26.02 -25.50
CA PRO A 719 -1.16 27.28 -26.18
C PRO A 719 0.36 27.43 -26.27
N GLU A 720 0.90 27.77 -27.44
CA GLU A 720 2.36 27.98 -27.61
C GLU A 720 2.90 29.10 -26.69
N VAL A 721 1.99 29.85 -26.06
CA VAL A 721 2.27 30.89 -25.09
C VAL A 721 2.20 30.35 -23.65
N THR A 722 3.20 30.67 -22.84
CA THR A 722 3.21 30.32 -21.40
C THR A 722 2.05 31.04 -20.69
N VAL A 723 1.07 30.31 -20.16
CA VAL A 723 -0.09 30.85 -19.42
C VAL A 723 0.06 30.72 -17.89
N ALA A 724 -0.79 31.38 -17.11
CA ALA A 724 -0.83 31.18 -15.66
C ALA A 724 -1.23 29.73 -15.30
N GLY A 725 -0.76 29.24 -14.15
CA GLY A 725 -1.08 27.87 -13.69
C GLY A 725 -2.58 27.62 -13.51
N SER A 726 -3.33 28.64 -13.07
CA SER A 726 -4.79 28.59 -12.95
C SER A 726 -5.49 28.47 -14.32
N THR A 727 -4.98 29.16 -15.35
CA THR A 727 -5.46 29.05 -16.73
C THR A 727 -5.17 27.65 -17.28
N LYS A 728 -3.98 27.11 -17.05
CA LYS A 728 -3.63 25.73 -17.46
C LYS A 728 -4.54 24.68 -16.80
N ASP A 729 -4.79 24.84 -15.51
CA ASP A 729 -5.74 24.00 -14.76
C ASP A 729 -7.17 24.11 -15.33
N PHE A 730 -7.62 25.31 -15.70
CA PHE A 730 -8.94 25.53 -16.28
C PHE A 730 -9.07 24.87 -17.66
N LEU A 731 -8.10 25.08 -18.55
CA LEU A 731 -8.06 24.47 -19.89
C LEU A 731 -8.03 22.93 -19.83
N ALA A 732 -7.40 22.35 -18.81
CA ALA A 732 -7.43 20.91 -18.56
C ALA A 732 -8.80 20.37 -18.08
N GLY A 733 -9.78 21.24 -17.85
CA GLY A 733 -11.12 20.89 -17.39
C GLY A 733 -11.23 20.60 -15.90
N LYS A 734 -10.23 21.01 -15.09
CA LYS A 734 -10.19 20.76 -13.63
C LYS A 734 -11.36 21.41 -12.87
N TRP A 735 -11.95 22.46 -13.43
CA TRP A 735 -12.97 23.28 -12.79
C TRP A 735 -14.34 23.23 -13.47
N ALA A 736 -14.51 22.41 -14.51
CA ALA A 736 -15.75 22.30 -15.28
C ALA A 736 -16.97 21.90 -14.42
N GLU A 737 -16.75 21.10 -13.37
CA GLU A 737 -17.80 20.56 -12.51
C GLU A 737 -17.85 21.24 -11.11
N GLY A 738 -17.09 22.33 -10.90
CA GLY A 738 -16.94 23.00 -9.60
C GLY A 738 -17.73 24.32 -9.46
N PRO A 739 -18.07 24.76 -8.24
CA PRO A 739 -18.70 26.06 -8.02
C PRO A 739 -17.77 27.21 -8.46
N GLY A 740 -18.32 28.21 -9.16
CA GLY A 740 -17.55 29.35 -9.68
C GLY A 740 -16.78 29.06 -10.98
N TRP A 741 -17.15 28.02 -11.74
CA TRP A 741 -16.52 27.71 -13.03
C TRP A 741 -16.58 28.88 -14.03
N ASN A 742 -17.68 29.64 -14.08
CA ASN A 742 -17.85 30.76 -15.01
C ASN A 742 -16.96 31.96 -14.66
N GLU A 743 -16.70 32.18 -13.36
CA GLU A 743 -15.72 33.20 -12.93
C GLU A 743 -14.31 32.79 -13.35
N ARG A 744 -13.94 31.51 -13.16
CA ARG A 744 -12.64 31.00 -13.59
C ARG A 744 -12.48 30.98 -15.11
N LEU A 745 -13.56 30.75 -15.86
CA LEU A 745 -13.62 30.90 -17.31
C LEU A 745 -13.27 32.33 -17.71
N PHE A 746 -13.89 33.32 -17.06
CA PHE A 746 -13.61 34.73 -17.33
C PHE A 746 -12.15 35.09 -17.04
N GLN A 747 -11.59 34.64 -15.90
CA GLN A 747 -10.19 34.87 -15.56
C GLN A 747 -9.21 34.22 -16.55
N ALA A 748 -9.49 32.98 -16.98
CA ALA A 748 -8.71 32.29 -17.99
C ALA A 748 -8.76 33.00 -19.35
N ALA A 749 -9.94 33.51 -19.75
CA ALA A 749 -10.12 34.30 -20.96
C ALA A 749 -9.33 35.61 -20.92
N CYS A 750 -9.29 36.29 -19.77
CA CYS A 750 -8.50 37.50 -19.57
C CYS A 750 -6.98 37.23 -19.69
N ASP A 751 -6.49 36.11 -19.12
CA ASP A 751 -5.06 35.74 -19.22
C ASP A 751 -4.65 35.41 -20.66
N LEU A 752 -5.50 34.71 -21.43
CA LEU A 752 -5.26 34.45 -22.86
C LEU A 752 -5.29 35.73 -23.69
N GLN A 753 -6.23 36.64 -23.41
CA GLN A 753 -6.33 37.92 -24.09
C GLN A 753 -5.10 38.80 -23.82
N ALA A 754 -4.65 38.89 -22.57
CA ALA A 754 -3.45 39.65 -22.18
C ALA A 754 -2.15 39.12 -22.83
N ARG A 755 -2.20 37.88 -23.33
CA ARG A 755 -1.12 37.18 -24.02
C ARG A 755 -1.23 37.24 -25.55
N ASN A 756 -2.17 38.02 -26.06
CA ASN A 756 -2.47 38.19 -27.48
C ASN A 756 -2.89 36.88 -28.18
N VAL A 757 -3.47 35.92 -27.45
CA VAL A 757 -4.06 34.73 -28.09
C VAL A 757 -5.35 35.16 -28.81
N PRO A 758 -5.49 34.92 -30.14
CA PRO A 758 -6.66 35.34 -30.90
C PRO A 758 -7.97 34.77 -30.35
N LEU A 759 -9.05 35.55 -30.39
CA LEU A 759 -10.37 35.14 -29.85
C LEU A 759 -10.85 33.80 -30.42
N ALA A 760 -10.68 33.56 -31.73
CA ALA A 760 -11.10 32.31 -32.35
C ALA A 760 -10.42 31.07 -31.75
N GLU A 761 -9.13 31.19 -31.44
CA GLU A 761 -8.34 30.11 -30.83
C GLU A 761 -8.70 29.95 -29.34
N ALA A 762 -8.73 31.06 -28.59
CA ALA A 762 -9.06 31.06 -27.18
C ALA A 762 -10.48 30.55 -26.90
N SER A 763 -11.48 30.98 -27.67
CA SER A 763 -12.86 30.52 -27.53
C SER A 763 -12.97 29.00 -27.62
N THR A 764 -12.25 28.40 -28.57
CA THR A 764 -12.28 26.95 -28.76
C THR A 764 -11.70 26.23 -27.53
N MET A 765 -10.54 26.66 -27.05
CA MET A 765 -9.87 26.05 -25.90
C MET A 765 -10.66 26.25 -24.58
N LEU A 766 -11.23 27.44 -24.39
CA LEU A 766 -11.98 27.80 -23.19
C LEU A 766 -13.32 27.08 -23.11
N ILE A 767 -14.04 26.93 -24.22
CA ILE A 767 -15.29 26.15 -24.27
C ILE A 767 -15.00 24.67 -23.99
N GLN A 768 -13.90 24.14 -24.53
CA GLN A 768 -13.46 22.78 -24.23
C GLN A 768 -13.08 22.58 -22.75
N GLY A 769 -12.41 23.55 -22.14
CA GLY A 769 -12.11 23.56 -20.71
C GLY A 769 -13.37 23.68 -19.84
N ALA A 770 -14.36 24.46 -20.26
CA ALA A 770 -15.62 24.67 -19.55
C ALA A 770 -16.55 23.44 -19.58
N ARG A 771 -16.50 22.64 -20.65
CA ARG A 771 -17.33 21.44 -20.85
C ARG A 771 -18.83 21.65 -20.60
N PRO A 772 -19.47 22.62 -21.28
CA PRO A 772 -20.90 22.87 -21.10
C PRO A 772 -21.72 21.61 -21.41
N TRP A 773 -22.64 21.25 -20.52
CA TRP A 773 -23.43 20.01 -20.65
C TRP A 773 -24.72 20.20 -21.46
N ASP A 774 -25.13 21.44 -21.71
CA ASP A 774 -26.27 21.79 -22.55
C ASP A 774 -26.00 23.07 -23.38
N ARG A 775 -26.96 23.45 -24.22
CA ARG A 775 -26.84 24.61 -25.11
C ARG A 775 -26.91 25.94 -24.35
N ALA A 776 -27.64 26.00 -23.23
CA ALA A 776 -27.76 27.23 -22.45
C ALA A 776 -26.44 27.57 -21.73
N GLU A 777 -25.76 26.55 -21.18
CA GLU A 777 -24.42 26.65 -20.59
C GLU A 777 -23.36 26.99 -21.63
N HIS A 778 -23.47 26.41 -22.84
CA HIS A 778 -22.59 26.75 -23.95
C HIS A 778 -22.71 28.22 -24.33
N ASP A 779 -23.94 28.73 -24.50
CA ASP A 779 -24.18 30.12 -24.86
C ASP A 779 -23.75 31.08 -23.73
N LYS A 780 -23.86 30.65 -22.47
CA LYS A 780 -23.37 31.39 -21.31
C LYS A 780 -21.84 31.46 -21.27
N ALA A 781 -21.15 30.37 -21.60
CA ALA A 781 -19.70 30.34 -21.71
C ALA A 781 -19.23 31.26 -22.84
N ALA A 782 -19.86 31.18 -24.02
CA ALA A 782 -19.55 32.03 -25.17
C ALA A 782 -19.68 33.53 -24.85
N ARG A 783 -20.81 33.95 -24.25
CA ARG A 783 -21.01 35.35 -23.81
C ARG A 783 -19.94 35.81 -22.82
N THR A 784 -19.50 34.93 -21.93
CA THR A 784 -18.46 35.25 -20.93
C THR A 784 -17.09 35.45 -21.59
N ILE A 785 -16.77 34.64 -22.60
CA ILE A 785 -15.53 34.75 -23.37
C ILE A 785 -15.52 36.03 -24.21
N ASP A 786 -16.61 36.31 -24.93
CA ASP A 786 -16.76 37.53 -25.73
C ASP A 786 -16.64 38.78 -24.85
N SER A 787 -17.26 38.76 -23.66
CA SER A 787 -17.15 39.84 -22.68
C SER A 787 -15.71 40.05 -22.19
N ALA A 788 -14.97 38.97 -21.94
CA ALA A 788 -13.57 39.07 -21.53
C ALA A 788 -12.69 39.67 -22.63
N TYR A 789 -12.97 39.35 -23.90
CA TYR A 789 -12.20 39.80 -25.07
C TYR A 789 -12.57 41.18 -25.60
N ALA A 790 -13.74 41.72 -25.23
CA ALA A 790 -14.22 43.01 -25.71
C ALA A 790 -13.39 44.23 -25.23
N VAL A 791 -12.68 44.11 -24.11
CA VAL A 791 -11.88 45.21 -23.52
C VAL A 791 -10.40 44.86 -23.57
N ARG A 792 -9.59 45.58 -24.36
CA ARG A 792 -8.15 45.32 -24.47
C ARG A 792 -7.44 45.66 -23.16
N ARG A 793 -6.88 44.66 -22.48
CA ARG A 793 -6.18 44.84 -21.20
C ARG A 793 -4.66 44.77 -21.41
N GLU A 794 -3.96 45.85 -21.12
CA GLU A 794 -2.48 45.88 -21.12
C GLU A 794 -1.90 45.35 -19.81
N ARG A 795 -0.71 44.78 -19.91
CA ARG A 795 -0.05 43.99 -18.86
C ARG A 795 0.34 44.86 -17.67
N SER A 796 -0.23 44.61 -16.49
CA SER A 796 0.39 45.06 -15.24
C SER A 796 1.53 44.11 -14.90
N VAL A 797 2.77 44.58 -15.00
CA VAL A 797 3.96 43.82 -14.65
C VAL A 797 4.08 43.80 -13.12
N ARG A 798 3.85 42.64 -12.51
CA ARG A 798 4.38 42.26 -11.19
C ARG A 798 4.77 40.80 -11.18
#